data_AF-F4PH23-F1
#
_entry.id   AF-F4PH23-F1
#
_cell.length_a   1.000
_cell.length_b   1.000
_cell.length_c   1.000
_cell.angle_alpha   90.00
_cell.angle_beta   90.00
_cell.angle_gamma   90.00
#
_symmetry.space_group_name_H-M   'P 1'
#
loop_
_entity.id
_entity.type
_entity.pdbx_description
1 polymer ?
#
loop_
_entity_poly.entity_id
_entity_poly.type
_entity_poly.pdbx_seq_one_letter_code
_entity_poly.pdbx_strand_id
1 'polypeptide(L)'
;MMRQYKWWLVSLVYTIVFVYLLNNVSDIQRQQKLKLHQKHLNVVDLNNNNNNINNNVSLEKTTSSNVTVVTNPSSTPSTPSTLLSSSSSSTSLSKWDQLIDQSLMNKSTLFICGKEFGQTSLLARKYYCGDSVGWTEWTSDESLLEQSNGQVYFGADVSHRLYTNSHSPKTRDRDPIKIDELASRAVRVYFNLEPPDSPIYSACDRSARCMGLFNWSIGWQDRDVIKLPVFSRNGLLSLEESGAGGYDFNYYKDLHSQKSHDRLVSWMAYSCSNETTDKPFPRTLYVGELMKHCKVDSYGRCLNNKEMPVGGDRNSQNASLVKKEVISQYKFYLAFENTNCPGYISEKIFECYVAGVVPVISAHPSVHRQLPPDSYIDMEQFDSIGDLAAYLNYLNYNTDLYSSFFNWRRDPEYIKQWIDSFPSTRYATIACQLHKHYLSSFTTTVSNKHPSTFTPPTHPSYSIKYDAKDASSCYQPFGLEDFQVNWCYLSIFFIVFDYVFNVYLNIRQSRKLRITKIPPQLDAYEITTPDQFIKSQDYGYDKLIFSTFHMTFGVVTNVLSFMYGLNPLVWKLSKWILNNHIYETDNEIIISIAFLFIYSLFNTITELPFSLYKTFVLEEKHGFNNTTIGLFIKDTIISLLLMAAIGPIIIGVIVYVIQATGPLFWLYTWIVVFAISLIMMTIYPTLIAPLFNKYSPVEGELKESILALAKRVDFPATKLFVVDNSKRSGHMNAYFYGFFKNKRIVLYDTLIKELEEEDVLAVLCHEFGHYKMSHTLRLMALQQVYILGFFYLFGLFMNDVKLFNDFGFHQETPVFVGLLLFGLIFHPVSQLFSFVVHIFSRKFEYEADKYAFDFGYDLSNGLAKLHIKDSSSLLVDTIVSIILNH
;
A
#
# COMPACT_ATOMS: atom_id res chain seq x y z
N MET A 1 -12.96 11.77 21.81
CA MET A 1 -13.71 10.52 22.05
C MET A 1 -13.65 9.55 20.86
N MET A 2 -14.32 9.75 19.73
CA MET A 2 -14.47 8.71 18.67
C MET A 2 -13.20 7.97 18.19
N ARG A 3 -12.00 8.58 18.25
CA ARG A 3 -10.73 7.89 17.91
C ARG A 3 -10.38 6.70 18.83
N GLN A 4 -10.80 6.69 20.10
CA GLN A 4 -10.46 5.62 21.05
C GLN A 4 -11.36 4.37 20.90
N TYR A 5 -12.59 4.51 20.41
CA TYR A 5 -13.54 3.39 20.31
C TYR A 5 -13.29 2.46 19.11
N LYS A 6 -12.54 2.90 18.08
CA LYS A 6 -12.30 2.11 16.85
C LYS A 6 -11.75 0.70 17.12
N TRP A 7 -10.78 0.58 18.02
CA TRP A 7 -10.15 -0.71 18.35
C TRP A 7 -10.94 -1.54 19.35
N TRP A 8 -11.91 -0.93 20.05
CA TRP A 8 -12.68 -1.61 21.08
C TRP A 8 -13.61 -2.68 20.50
N LEU A 9 -14.24 -2.40 19.35
CA LEU A 9 -15.09 -3.36 18.65
C LEU A 9 -14.31 -4.59 18.17
N VAL A 10 -13.12 -4.37 17.60
CA VAL A 10 -12.22 -5.45 17.14
C VAL A 10 -11.80 -6.32 18.33
N SER A 11 -11.29 -5.70 19.39
CA SER A 11 -10.86 -6.40 20.61
C SER A 11 -12.00 -7.20 21.27
N LEU A 12 -13.22 -6.64 21.27
CA LEU A 12 -14.41 -7.30 21.80
C LEU A 12 -14.78 -8.57 21.02
N VAL A 13 -14.76 -8.52 19.69
CA VAL A 13 -15.02 -9.69 18.82
C VAL A 13 -14.01 -10.81 19.08
N TYR A 14 -12.70 -10.47 19.13
CA TYR A 14 -11.67 -11.45 19.49
C TYR A 14 -11.90 -12.03 20.89
N THR A 15 -12.15 -11.18 21.90
CA THR A 15 -12.30 -11.60 23.30
C THR A 15 -13.49 -12.53 23.50
N ILE A 16 -14.65 -12.23 22.92
CA ILE A 16 -15.87 -13.06 23.05
C ILE A 16 -15.63 -14.46 22.48
N VAL A 17 -15.06 -14.57 21.28
CA VAL A 17 -14.82 -15.86 20.62
C VAL A 17 -13.70 -16.64 21.31
N PHE A 18 -12.64 -15.98 21.75
CA PHE A 18 -11.54 -16.56 22.52
C PHE A 18 -12.04 -17.19 23.83
N VAL A 19 -12.86 -16.46 24.61
CA VAL A 19 -13.47 -16.97 25.85
C VAL A 19 -14.45 -18.12 25.57
N TYR A 20 -15.30 -18.01 24.55
CA TYR A 20 -16.24 -19.07 24.20
C TYR A 20 -15.52 -20.38 23.84
N LEU A 21 -14.51 -20.33 22.97
CA LEU A 21 -13.78 -21.54 22.55
C LEU A 21 -12.93 -22.12 23.69
N LEU A 22 -12.24 -21.28 24.49
CA LEU A 22 -11.45 -21.79 25.62
C LEU A 22 -12.29 -22.37 26.76
N ASN A 23 -13.49 -21.85 27.03
CA ASN A 23 -14.38 -22.44 28.04
C ASN A 23 -14.71 -23.89 27.66
N ASN A 24 -15.14 -24.13 26.41
CA ASN A 24 -15.41 -25.48 25.88
C ASN A 24 -14.18 -26.40 25.96
N VAL A 25 -12.98 -25.89 25.64
CA VAL A 25 -11.72 -26.66 25.77
C VAL A 25 -11.39 -26.96 27.23
N SER A 26 -11.67 -26.06 28.18
CA SER A 26 -11.34 -26.22 29.59
C SER A 26 -12.21 -27.26 30.30
N ASP A 27 -13.50 -27.34 29.96
CA ASP A 27 -14.37 -28.42 30.43
C ASP A 27 -13.92 -29.78 29.87
N ILE A 28 -13.40 -29.84 28.63
CA ILE A 28 -12.80 -31.07 28.11
C ILE A 28 -11.44 -31.38 28.73
N GLN A 29 -10.61 -30.41 29.12
CA GLN A 29 -9.42 -30.71 29.94
C GLN A 29 -9.79 -31.35 31.29
N ARG A 30 -10.92 -30.94 31.88
CA ARG A 30 -11.48 -31.55 33.09
C ARG A 30 -11.95 -32.99 32.81
N GLN A 31 -12.65 -33.23 31.70
CA GLN A 31 -13.06 -34.57 31.26
C GLN A 31 -11.89 -35.47 30.85
N GLN A 32 -10.84 -34.94 30.22
CA GLN A 32 -9.64 -35.70 29.86
C GLN A 32 -8.80 -36.06 31.10
N LYS A 33 -8.69 -35.15 32.09
CA LYS A 33 -8.14 -35.51 33.41
C LYS A 33 -8.97 -36.61 34.07
N LEU A 34 -10.30 -36.55 34.01
CA LEU A 34 -11.18 -37.61 34.50
C LEU A 34 -11.01 -38.94 33.73
N LYS A 35 -10.91 -38.93 32.39
CA LYS A 35 -10.60 -40.12 31.57
C LYS A 35 -9.24 -40.72 31.91
N LEU A 36 -8.20 -39.90 32.10
CA LEU A 36 -6.87 -40.37 32.52
C LEU A 36 -6.89 -40.93 33.93
N HIS A 37 -7.64 -40.31 34.85
CA HIS A 37 -7.83 -40.81 36.20
C HIS A 37 -8.63 -42.13 36.20
N GLN A 38 -9.70 -42.25 35.41
CA GLN A 38 -10.43 -43.50 35.20
C GLN A 38 -9.59 -44.59 34.51
N LYS A 39 -8.70 -44.23 33.58
CA LYS A 39 -7.79 -45.19 32.94
C LYS A 39 -6.71 -45.69 33.91
N HIS A 40 -6.26 -44.84 34.83
CA HIS A 40 -5.43 -45.27 35.97
C HIS A 40 -6.23 -46.09 36.99
N LEU A 41 -7.45 -45.68 37.34
CA LEU A 41 -8.32 -46.40 38.27
C LEU A 41 -8.66 -47.79 37.74
N ASN A 42 -9.09 -47.94 36.49
CA ASN A 42 -9.35 -49.26 35.89
C ASN A 42 -8.10 -50.18 35.89
N VAL A 43 -6.89 -49.62 35.78
CA VAL A 43 -5.62 -50.38 35.89
C VAL A 43 -5.27 -50.72 37.35
N VAL A 44 -5.76 -49.95 38.32
CA VAL A 44 -5.65 -50.23 39.75
C VAL A 44 -6.75 -51.20 40.23
N ASP A 45 -7.98 -51.09 39.75
CA ASP A 45 -9.13 -51.92 40.09
C ASP A 45 -9.00 -53.34 39.51
N LEU A 46 -8.32 -53.50 38.36
CA LEU A 46 -7.89 -54.82 37.87
C LEU A 46 -6.88 -55.52 38.80
N ASN A 47 -6.17 -54.77 39.65
CA ASN A 47 -5.29 -55.32 40.70
C ASN A 47 -5.98 -55.40 42.08
N ASN A 48 -6.95 -54.52 42.36
CA ASN A 48 -7.59 -54.37 43.68
C ASN A 48 -8.93 -55.11 43.86
N ASN A 49 -9.52 -55.70 42.81
CA ASN A 49 -10.81 -56.42 42.93
C ASN A 49 -10.79 -57.70 43.82
N ASN A 50 -9.64 -58.03 44.43
CA ASN A 50 -9.58 -58.90 45.60
C ASN A 50 -9.68 -58.07 46.91
N ASN A 51 -10.88 -57.59 47.29
CA ASN A 51 -11.42 -57.60 48.68
C ASN A 51 -12.65 -56.68 48.92
N ASN A 52 -13.76 -57.30 49.35
CA ASN A 52 -14.72 -56.87 50.40
C ASN A 52 -15.49 -55.50 50.39
N ILE A 53 -16.80 -55.61 50.09
CA ILE A 53 -17.95 -55.45 51.03
C ILE A 53 -18.30 -54.06 51.66
N ASN A 54 -19.54 -53.62 51.36
CA ASN A 54 -20.52 -52.80 52.11
C ASN A 54 -20.11 -51.52 52.91
N ASN A 55 -20.72 -50.36 52.59
CA ASN A 55 -21.94 -49.87 53.29
C ASN A 55 -22.57 -48.55 52.74
N ASN A 56 -23.78 -48.23 53.23
CA ASN A 56 -24.70 -47.18 52.75
C ASN A 56 -24.43 -45.74 53.28
N VAL A 57 -25.06 -44.72 52.65
CA VAL A 57 -26.09 -43.79 53.24
C VAL A 57 -26.38 -42.58 52.30
N SER A 58 -27.55 -41.95 52.41
CA SER A 58 -28.12 -40.93 51.52
C SER A 58 -28.54 -39.61 52.21
N LEU A 59 -29.02 -38.65 51.38
CA LEU A 59 -29.88 -37.45 51.63
C LEU A 59 -29.15 -36.08 51.70
N GLU A 60 -29.69 -34.92 51.30
CA GLU A 60 -30.71 -34.47 50.32
C GLU A 60 -30.62 -32.90 50.24
N LYS A 61 -31.68 -32.14 49.89
CA LYS A 61 -31.63 -30.70 49.51
C LYS A 61 -32.29 -29.74 50.52
N THR A 62 -31.97 -28.43 50.46
CA THR A 62 -32.94 -27.31 50.64
C THR A 62 -32.40 -25.94 50.14
N THR A 63 -33.18 -24.85 50.24
CA THR A 63 -33.07 -23.64 49.37
C THR A 63 -33.36 -22.28 50.07
N SER A 64 -32.86 -21.18 49.48
CA SER A 64 -33.31 -19.75 49.60
C SER A 64 -33.13 -19.04 50.98
N SER A 65 -32.89 -17.73 51.09
CA SER A 65 -33.70 -16.60 50.59
C SER A 65 -32.99 -15.20 50.72
N ASN A 66 -33.71 -14.08 50.60
CA ASN A 66 -33.21 -12.69 50.35
C ASN A 66 -33.02 -11.81 51.62
N VAL A 67 -32.54 -10.55 51.48
CA VAL A 67 -33.20 -9.26 51.91
C VAL A 67 -32.26 -8.00 51.82
N THR A 68 -32.82 -6.79 51.98
CA THR A 68 -32.56 -5.46 51.39
C THR A 68 -31.52 -4.47 51.99
N VAL A 69 -31.06 -3.60 51.08
CA VAL A 69 -30.62 -2.16 51.15
C VAL A 69 -31.25 -1.25 52.24
N VAL A 70 -30.47 -0.28 52.77
CA VAL A 70 -30.86 1.08 53.30
C VAL A 70 -29.74 2.14 52.97
N THR A 71 -29.87 3.43 53.34
CA THR A 71 -29.36 4.64 52.62
C THR A 71 -28.32 5.57 53.31
N ASN A 72 -27.78 6.50 52.50
CA ASN A 72 -27.08 7.81 52.77
C ASN A 72 -27.76 8.75 53.81
N PRO A 73 -27.18 9.90 54.33
CA PRO A 73 -26.49 10.95 53.54
C PRO A 73 -25.43 11.95 54.17
N SER A 74 -24.73 12.68 53.28
CA SER A 74 -24.30 14.13 53.29
C SER A 74 -23.59 14.85 54.47
N SER A 75 -22.50 15.60 54.16
CA SER A 75 -22.37 17.08 54.41
C SER A 75 -21.01 17.72 53.97
N THR A 76 -21.01 19.06 53.83
CA THR A 76 -19.91 20.03 53.56
C THR A 76 -20.21 21.32 54.38
N PRO A 77 -19.45 22.47 54.43
CA PRO A 77 -18.32 22.95 53.58
C PRO A 77 -17.19 23.75 54.33
N SER A 78 -16.27 24.41 53.60
CA SER A 78 -15.81 25.84 53.76
C SER A 78 -14.39 26.14 53.20
N THR A 79 -14.10 27.42 52.92
CA THR A 79 -12.79 28.01 52.47
C THR A 79 -12.69 29.46 52.99
N PRO A 80 -11.51 30.10 53.13
CA PRO A 80 -10.78 30.79 52.03
C PRO A 80 -9.23 30.62 52.18
N SER A 81 -8.23 31.51 51.92
CA SER A 81 -8.10 32.92 51.42
C SER A 81 -6.63 33.27 51.07
N THR A 82 -6.38 34.04 49.98
CA THR A 82 -5.27 35.04 49.78
C THR A 82 -3.77 34.59 49.83
N LEU A 83 -2.72 35.28 49.32
CA LEU A 83 -2.47 36.35 48.31
C LEU A 83 -0.94 36.46 48.05
N LEU A 84 -0.51 36.93 46.86
CA LEU A 84 0.80 37.60 46.56
C LEU A 84 2.11 36.78 46.80
N SER A 85 3.32 37.13 46.31
CA SER A 85 3.76 37.93 45.16
C SER A 85 5.26 37.69 44.85
N SER A 86 5.65 37.79 43.57
CA SER A 86 6.98 38.21 43.05
C SER A 86 8.29 37.91 43.82
N SER A 87 9.23 37.25 43.15
CA SER A 87 10.64 37.66 43.19
C SER A 87 11.35 37.36 41.86
N SER A 88 12.20 38.29 41.43
CA SER A 88 13.14 38.09 40.32
C SER A 88 14.55 37.93 40.89
N SER A 89 15.30 36.97 40.36
CA SER A 89 16.73 36.81 40.68
C SER A 89 17.51 36.48 39.42
N SER A 90 18.66 37.13 39.27
CA SER A 90 19.58 36.91 38.16
C SER A 90 20.41 35.64 38.42
N THR A 91 20.39 34.71 37.48
CA THR A 91 21.34 33.60 37.40
C THR A 91 22.36 33.88 36.30
N SER A 92 23.61 33.45 36.50
CA SER A 92 24.66 33.62 35.49
C SER A 92 24.39 32.72 34.28
N LEU A 93 24.33 33.33 33.10
CA LEU A 93 24.26 32.64 31.81
C LEU A 93 25.30 31.51 31.76
N SER A 94 24.82 30.31 31.44
CA SER A 94 25.65 29.11 31.41
C SER A 94 26.65 29.13 30.26
N LYS A 95 27.59 28.18 30.24
CA LYS A 95 28.49 27.99 29.10
C LYS A 95 27.72 27.70 27.80
N TRP A 96 26.50 27.16 27.88
CA TRP A 96 25.63 26.98 26.73
C TRP A 96 25.02 28.30 26.27
N ASP A 97 24.55 29.13 27.19
CA ASP A 97 24.01 30.45 26.86
C ASP A 97 25.08 31.36 26.25
N GLN A 98 26.33 31.28 26.72
CA GLN A 98 27.47 32.00 26.11
C GLN A 98 27.80 31.49 24.69
N LEU A 99 27.61 30.20 24.41
CA LEU A 99 27.76 29.62 23.07
C LEU A 99 26.56 29.94 22.15
N ILE A 100 25.36 30.03 22.73
CA ILE A 100 24.16 30.53 22.05
C ILE A 100 24.34 32.00 21.71
N ASP A 101 24.84 32.84 22.62
CA ASP A 101 25.16 34.24 22.34
C ASP A 101 26.30 34.38 21.31
N GLN A 102 27.33 33.52 21.32
CA GLN A 102 28.35 33.52 20.25
C GLN A 102 27.76 33.10 18.89
N SER A 103 26.85 32.13 18.85
CA SER A 103 26.10 31.77 17.64
C SER A 103 25.21 32.92 17.17
N LEU A 104 24.53 33.58 18.11
CA LEU A 104 23.70 34.76 17.90
C LEU A 104 24.52 36.06 17.69
N MET A 105 25.85 36.06 17.76
CA MET A 105 26.68 37.21 17.38
C MET A 105 26.94 37.21 15.87
N ASN A 106 27.09 36.04 15.25
CA ASN A 106 27.32 35.87 13.80
C ASN A 106 26.01 36.00 12.99
N LYS A 107 25.29 37.11 13.16
CA LYS A 107 23.92 37.33 12.64
C LYS A 107 23.83 37.55 11.13
N SER A 108 23.88 36.49 10.34
CA SER A 108 23.07 36.40 9.11
C SER A 108 22.91 34.96 8.64
N THR A 109 21.76 34.62 8.06
CA THR A 109 21.69 33.51 7.10
C THR A 109 21.49 34.14 5.74
N LEU A 110 22.62 34.45 5.10
CA LEU A 110 22.64 34.87 3.71
C LEU A 110 22.07 33.71 2.87
N PHE A 111 20.90 33.94 2.28
CA PHE A 111 20.34 33.15 1.18
C PHE A 111 20.41 34.04 -0.06
N ILE A 112 20.89 33.54 -1.19
CA ILE A 112 21.17 34.37 -2.38
C ILE A 112 20.08 34.19 -3.44
N CYS A 113 19.73 35.27 -4.15
CA CYS A 113 18.67 35.31 -5.16
C CYS A 113 19.24 35.79 -6.50
N GLY A 114 19.26 34.88 -7.48
CA GLY A 114 19.17 35.28 -8.87
C GLY A 114 17.78 35.88 -9.16
N LYS A 115 17.72 36.90 -10.02
CA LYS A 115 16.53 37.04 -10.88
C LYS A 115 16.42 35.77 -11.72
N GLU A 116 15.18 35.43 -12.08
CA GLU A 116 14.70 34.44 -13.06
C GLU A 116 15.50 34.29 -14.38
N PHE A 117 16.44 35.21 -14.65
CA PHE A 117 17.45 35.10 -15.71
C PHE A 117 18.80 35.64 -15.22
N GLY A 118 19.50 34.90 -14.37
CA GLY A 118 20.96 34.86 -14.22
C GLY A 118 21.66 36.19 -14.00
N GLN A 119 21.11 37.03 -13.12
CA GLN A 119 21.82 38.13 -12.46
C GLN A 119 21.31 38.25 -11.02
N THR A 120 22.20 38.57 -10.12
CA THR A 120 21.94 38.76 -8.68
C THR A 120 20.97 39.91 -8.39
N SER A 121 20.19 39.77 -7.32
CA SER A 121 19.07 40.68 -7.02
C SER A 121 19.51 41.95 -6.29
N LEU A 122 19.40 43.10 -6.96
CA LEU A 122 19.66 44.48 -6.48
C LEU A 122 18.76 44.98 -5.31
N LEU A 123 18.17 44.10 -4.50
CA LEU A 123 17.14 44.46 -3.51
C LEU A 123 17.29 43.69 -2.20
N ALA A 124 18.28 44.04 -1.39
CA ALA A 124 18.30 43.70 0.03
C ALA A 124 17.13 44.41 0.77
N ARG A 125 16.41 43.69 1.64
CA ARG A 125 15.38 44.25 2.52
C ARG A 125 15.40 43.52 3.87
N LYS A 126 15.24 44.28 4.95
CA LYS A 126 15.11 43.73 6.31
C LYS A 126 13.77 43.01 6.47
N TYR A 127 13.82 41.82 7.09
CA TYR A 127 12.65 41.07 7.53
C TYR A 127 12.78 40.68 9.01
N TYR A 128 11.70 40.14 9.57
CA TYR A 128 11.55 39.75 10.97
C TYR A 128 10.77 38.43 10.99
N CYS A 129 11.25 37.38 11.66
CA CYS A 129 10.68 36.02 11.57
C CYS A 129 9.90 35.60 12.84
N GLY A 130 9.34 36.58 13.54
CA GLY A 130 8.79 36.52 14.89
C GLY A 130 9.42 37.62 15.75
N ASP A 131 9.46 37.42 17.08
CA ASP A 131 10.15 38.32 18.01
C ASP A 131 11.67 38.41 17.75
N SER A 132 12.23 37.43 17.03
CA SER A 132 13.62 37.41 16.56
C SER A 132 13.79 38.06 15.17
N VAL A 133 14.70 39.03 15.12
CA VAL A 133 15.06 39.78 13.91
C VAL A 133 15.98 38.96 13.01
N GLY A 134 15.43 38.35 11.96
CA GLY A 134 16.18 37.56 10.97
C GLY A 134 16.45 38.37 9.70
N TRP A 135 17.72 38.70 9.45
CA TRP A 135 18.13 39.37 8.21
C TRP A 135 18.45 38.34 7.13
N THR A 136 17.75 38.43 5.99
CA THR A 136 18.15 37.82 4.73
C THR A 136 18.62 38.93 3.80
N GLU A 137 19.92 38.98 3.56
CA GLU A 137 20.52 39.91 2.60
C GLU A 137 20.52 39.28 1.20
N TRP A 138 20.34 40.10 0.17
CA TRP A 138 20.43 39.68 -1.23
C TRP A 138 21.54 40.52 -1.87
N THR A 139 22.66 39.89 -2.21
CA THR A 139 23.88 40.57 -2.68
C THR A 139 24.19 40.26 -4.14
N SER A 140 24.94 41.16 -4.78
CA SER A 140 25.52 40.98 -6.12
C SER A 140 27.00 40.64 -6.13
N ASP A 141 27.63 40.49 -4.96
CA ASP A 141 29.02 40.10 -4.82
C ASP A 141 29.15 38.57 -4.78
N GLU A 142 29.77 38.00 -5.83
CA GLU A 142 29.98 36.55 -5.93
C GLU A 142 30.96 36.02 -4.86
N SER A 143 31.84 36.85 -4.29
CA SER A 143 32.74 36.42 -3.20
C SER A 143 32.01 36.11 -1.89
N LEU A 144 30.74 36.52 -1.78
CA LEU A 144 29.86 36.18 -0.65
C LEU A 144 29.10 34.86 -0.87
N LEU A 145 29.12 34.25 -2.07
CA LEU A 145 28.56 32.91 -2.30
C LEU A 145 29.29 31.86 -1.45
N GLU A 146 30.62 31.91 -1.42
CA GLU A 146 31.48 30.99 -0.64
C GLU A 146 31.33 31.17 0.88
N GLN A 147 30.91 32.37 1.31
CA GLN A 147 30.73 32.75 2.71
C GLN A 147 29.29 32.49 3.21
N SER A 148 28.37 32.15 2.31
CA SER A 148 26.95 31.91 2.63
C SER A 148 26.71 30.60 3.37
N ASN A 149 25.74 30.59 4.30
CA ASN A 149 25.25 29.37 4.94
C ASN A 149 24.10 28.69 4.16
N GLY A 150 23.54 29.36 3.14
CA GLY A 150 22.52 28.79 2.26
C GLY A 150 22.53 29.44 0.89
N GLN A 151 22.27 28.64 -0.16
CA GLN A 151 22.34 29.07 -1.55
C GLN A 151 21.06 28.64 -2.26
N VAL A 152 20.36 29.56 -2.95
CA VAL A 152 19.12 29.24 -3.69
C VAL A 152 19.37 29.42 -5.19
N TYR A 153 19.13 28.36 -5.95
CA TYR A 153 19.41 28.27 -7.39
C TYR A 153 18.11 28.16 -8.17
N PHE A 154 17.83 29.12 -9.04
CA PHE A 154 16.62 29.11 -9.88
C PHE A 154 16.79 28.13 -11.05
N GLY A 155 15.75 27.37 -11.39
CA GLY A 155 15.81 26.38 -12.48
C GLY A 155 16.25 26.95 -13.84
N ALA A 156 15.89 28.22 -14.11
CA ALA A 156 16.35 28.99 -15.27
C ALA A 156 17.87 29.27 -15.32
N ASP A 157 18.54 29.25 -14.16
CA ASP A 157 19.97 29.57 -14.02
C ASP A 157 20.83 28.29 -13.95
N VAL A 158 20.23 27.15 -13.62
CA VAL A 158 20.87 25.81 -13.63
C VAL A 158 20.96 25.31 -15.08
N SER A 159 21.96 25.82 -15.81
CA SER A 159 22.00 25.66 -17.27
C SER A 159 22.08 24.21 -17.76
N HIS A 160 21.40 23.93 -18.88
CA HIS A 160 21.45 22.67 -19.63
C HIS A 160 22.88 22.20 -19.98
N ARG A 161 23.86 23.11 -20.07
CA ARG A 161 25.27 22.79 -20.36
C ARG A 161 25.99 22.05 -19.22
N LEU A 162 25.45 22.05 -18.01
CA LEU A 162 26.01 21.25 -16.90
C LEU A 162 25.92 19.73 -17.15
N TYR A 163 25.06 19.29 -18.08
CA TYR A 163 24.78 17.86 -18.33
C TYR A 163 25.07 17.39 -19.75
N THR A 164 24.89 18.23 -20.77
CA THR A 164 25.04 17.80 -22.17
C THR A 164 26.43 18.06 -22.75
N ASN A 165 27.30 17.07 -22.63
CA ASN A 165 28.66 17.08 -23.15
C ASN A 165 28.71 16.78 -24.68
N SER A 166 27.94 17.51 -25.50
CA SER A 166 28.02 17.46 -26.97
C SER A 166 27.28 18.60 -27.70
N HIS A 167 28.03 19.35 -28.53
CA HIS A 167 27.62 19.96 -29.81
C HIS A 167 26.26 20.69 -29.95
N SER A 168 26.17 21.97 -29.54
CA SER A 168 25.59 23.04 -30.39
C SER A 168 25.88 24.46 -29.88
N PRO A 169 26.39 25.40 -30.70
CA PRO A 169 26.69 26.77 -30.27
C PRO A 169 25.63 27.79 -30.74
N LYS A 170 24.82 28.36 -29.82
CA LYS A 170 24.10 29.63 -30.06
C LYS A 170 23.49 30.37 -28.84
N THR A 171 24.18 30.36 -27.70
CA THR A 171 24.05 31.43 -26.68
C THR A 171 25.44 31.74 -26.12
N ARG A 172 25.71 33.03 -25.88
CA ARG A 172 26.98 33.54 -25.36
C ARG A 172 26.78 34.10 -23.94
N ASP A 173 27.89 34.23 -23.23
CA ASP A 173 28.07 35.13 -22.08
C ASP A 173 27.21 34.86 -20.83
N ARG A 174 26.95 33.57 -20.57
CA ARG A 174 26.88 33.02 -19.20
C ARG A 174 27.64 31.71 -19.15
N ASP A 175 28.72 31.68 -18.37
CA ASP A 175 29.30 30.43 -17.93
C ASP A 175 28.34 29.75 -16.94
N PRO A 176 28.27 28.41 -16.92
CA PRO A 176 27.47 27.70 -15.92
C PRO A 176 28.04 28.00 -14.53
N ILE A 177 27.16 28.27 -13.55
CA ILE A 177 27.60 28.41 -12.15
C ILE A 177 28.30 27.10 -11.77
N LYS A 178 29.59 27.20 -11.42
CA LYS A 178 30.35 26.06 -10.90
C LYS A 178 29.84 25.75 -9.50
N ILE A 179 28.94 24.78 -9.41
CA ILE A 179 28.52 24.18 -8.13
C ILE A 179 29.64 23.24 -7.71
N ASP A 180 30.78 23.79 -7.29
CA ASP A 180 31.95 23.02 -6.89
C ASP A 180 31.62 22.12 -5.68
N GLU A 181 32.27 20.98 -5.59
CA GLU A 181 32.02 19.97 -4.54
C GLU A 181 32.40 20.48 -3.13
N LEU A 182 33.19 21.56 -3.05
CA LEU A 182 33.82 22.10 -1.85
C LEU A 182 32.96 23.12 -1.08
N ALA A 183 31.72 22.77 -0.72
CA ALA A 183 30.94 23.56 0.25
C ALA A 183 30.01 22.69 1.14
N SER A 184 30.58 21.70 1.84
CA SER A 184 29.86 20.74 2.71
C SER A 184 29.21 21.32 3.99
N ARG A 185 28.90 22.62 3.99
CA ARG A 185 28.27 23.38 5.10
C ARG A 185 27.12 24.29 4.67
N ALA A 186 26.96 24.58 3.37
CA ALA A 186 25.89 25.45 2.89
C ALA A 186 24.68 24.62 2.45
N VAL A 187 23.47 24.99 2.89
CA VAL A 187 22.24 24.34 2.41
C VAL A 187 21.91 24.85 1.00
N ARG A 188 22.04 23.97 0.01
CA ARG A 188 21.71 24.25 -1.39
C ARG A 188 20.26 23.94 -1.67
N VAL A 189 19.51 24.92 -2.17
CA VAL A 189 18.08 24.82 -2.48
C VAL A 189 17.89 25.01 -3.98
N TYR A 190 17.35 24.01 -4.67
CA TYR A 190 16.83 24.18 -6.02
C TYR A 190 15.47 24.89 -5.97
N PHE A 191 15.21 25.84 -6.86
CA PHE A 191 13.95 26.60 -6.90
C PHE A 191 13.40 26.63 -8.34
N ASN A 192 12.32 25.92 -8.60
CA ASN A 192 11.67 25.89 -9.91
C ASN A 192 10.14 26.00 -9.77
N LEU A 193 9.54 26.96 -10.47
CA LEU A 193 8.09 27.20 -10.49
C LEU A 193 7.41 26.71 -11.78
N GLU A 194 8.18 26.16 -12.71
CA GLU A 194 7.68 25.53 -13.95
C GLU A 194 7.56 24.01 -13.76
N PRO A 195 6.61 23.34 -14.43
CA PRO A 195 6.43 21.89 -14.30
C PRO A 195 7.63 21.11 -14.87
N PRO A 196 7.84 19.84 -14.46
CA PRO A 196 8.91 18.97 -15.00
C PRO A 196 8.93 18.86 -16.53
N ASP A 197 7.79 19.08 -17.17
CA ASP A 197 7.61 19.07 -18.62
C ASP A 197 7.98 20.39 -19.34
N SER A 198 8.39 21.45 -18.64
CA SER A 198 8.85 22.72 -19.25
C SER A 198 10.31 22.68 -19.75
N PRO A 199 10.57 22.53 -21.06
CA PRO A 199 11.88 22.08 -21.59
C PRO A 199 13.05 23.05 -21.42
N ILE A 200 12.82 24.27 -20.92
CA ILE A 200 13.86 25.29 -20.70
C ILE A 200 14.22 25.43 -19.21
N TYR A 201 13.25 25.23 -18.30
CA TYR A 201 13.37 25.62 -16.89
C TYR A 201 13.46 24.44 -15.93
N SER A 202 12.93 23.27 -16.30
CA SER A 202 12.99 22.03 -15.52
C SER A 202 14.01 21.01 -16.05
N ALA A 203 15.02 21.48 -16.79
CA ALA A 203 16.11 20.63 -17.29
C ALA A 203 16.88 19.91 -16.16
N CYS A 204 16.85 20.46 -14.95
CA CYS A 204 17.41 19.83 -13.75
C CYS A 204 16.51 18.71 -13.20
N ASP A 205 15.18 18.93 -13.14
CA ASP A 205 14.20 17.97 -12.63
C ASP A 205 14.22 16.64 -13.40
N ARG A 206 14.59 16.67 -14.69
CA ARG A 206 14.77 15.49 -15.56
C ARG A 206 16.08 14.74 -15.35
N SER A 207 16.95 15.19 -14.44
CA SER A 207 18.30 14.67 -14.23
C SER A 207 18.55 14.38 -12.75
N ALA A 208 18.56 13.10 -12.37
CA ALA A 208 18.91 12.69 -11.01
C ALA A 208 20.32 13.18 -10.58
N ARG A 209 21.25 13.32 -11.55
CA ARG A 209 22.57 13.91 -11.32
C ARG A 209 22.50 15.42 -11.02
N CYS A 210 21.49 16.13 -11.53
CA CYS A 210 21.27 17.54 -11.21
C CYS A 210 20.59 17.70 -9.85
N MET A 211 19.51 16.97 -9.60
CA MET A 211 18.80 17.01 -8.32
C MET A 211 19.73 16.66 -7.14
N GLY A 212 20.66 15.71 -7.33
CA GLY A 212 21.68 15.36 -6.35
C GLY A 212 22.74 16.44 -6.03
N LEU A 213 22.72 17.61 -6.68
CA LEU A 213 23.57 18.77 -6.31
C LEU A 213 22.94 19.65 -5.22
N PHE A 214 21.65 19.46 -4.93
CA PHE A 214 20.88 20.31 -4.02
C PHE A 214 20.41 19.49 -2.81
N ASN A 215 20.50 20.07 -1.61
CA ASN A 215 20.04 19.43 -0.39
C ASN A 215 18.52 19.43 -0.29
N TRP A 216 17.87 20.51 -0.74
CA TRP A 216 16.42 20.69 -0.76
C TRP A 216 15.95 21.18 -2.12
N SER A 217 14.65 21.04 -2.38
CA SER A 217 14.00 21.66 -3.53
C SER A 217 12.75 22.44 -3.12
N ILE A 218 12.44 23.48 -3.89
CA ILE A 218 11.18 24.21 -3.89
C ILE A 218 10.68 24.13 -5.32
N GLY A 219 9.53 23.50 -5.52
CA GLY A 219 9.12 22.94 -6.79
C GLY A 219 7.63 23.07 -7.05
N TRP A 220 7.21 22.57 -8.21
CA TRP A 220 5.79 22.45 -8.57
C TRP A 220 5.04 21.35 -7.80
N GLN A 221 5.73 20.30 -7.33
CA GLN A 221 5.10 19.06 -6.84
C GLN A 221 5.08 18.88 -5.31
N ASP A 222 4.20 17.97 -4.87
CA ASP A 222 3.82 17.74 -3.48
C ASP A 222 4.84 17.05 -2.55
N ARG A 223 5.91 16.44 -3.08
CA ARG A 223 6.58 15.31 -2.39
C ARG A 223 7.66 15.70 -1.36
N ASP A 224 8.54 16.65 -1.69
CA ASP A 224 9.71 17.03 -0.85
C ASP A 224 9.92 18.55 -0.77
N VAL A 225 8.81 19.31 -0.83
CA VAL A 225 8.80 20.71 -1.28
C VAL A 225 7.96 21.60 -0.37
N ILE A 226 8.48 22.80 -0.07
CA ILE A 226 7.66 23.92 0.41
C ILE A 226 6.76 24.35 -0.76
N LYS A 227 5.50 23.90 -0.76
CA LYS A 227 4.54 24.18 -1.85
C LYS A 227 4.36 25.68 -2.04
N LEU A 228 4.51 26.14 -3.28
CA LEU A 228 4.25 27.53 -3.65
C LEU A 228 3.25 27.62 -4.80
N PRO A 229 2.04 28.19 -4.58
CA PRO A 229 1.25 28.71 -5.67
C PRO A 229 2.02 29.87 -6.30
N VAL A 230 2.02 29.97 -7.64
CA VAL A 230 2.97 30.83 -8.35
C VAL A 230 2.50 32.27 -8.37
N PHE A 231 3.18 33.12 -7.59
CA PHE A 231 2.95 34.56 -7.54
C PHE A 231 4.27 35.33 -7.71
N SER A 232 4.18 36.45 -8.43
CA SER A 232 5.35 37.28 -8.80
C SER A 232 6.04 37.95 -7.60
N ARG A 233 7.23 38.53 -7.84
CA ARG A 233 8.08 39.25 -6.86
C ARG A 233 7.36 40.25 -5.93
N ASN A 234 6.22 40.80 -6.34
CA ASN A 234 5.47 41.81 -5.57
C ASN A 234 4.34 41.21 -4.72
N GLY A 235 4.11 39.89 -4.82
CA GLY A 235 3.15 39.12 -4.03
C GLY A 235 1.67 39.38 -4.38
N LEU A 236 0.79 38.71 -3.64
CA LEU A 236 -0.55 39.21 -3.38
C LEU A 236 -0.43 40.49 -2.53
N LEU A 237 -0.34 41.64 -3.21
CA LEU A 237 -1.15 42.78 -2.78
C LEU A 237 -2.60 42.30 -2.79
N SER A 238 -3.33 42.54 -1.71
CA SER A 238 -4.74 42.14 -1.63
C SER A 238 -5.52 42.80 -2.77
N LEU A 239 -6.68 42.25 -3.10
CA LEU A 239 -7.51 42.70 -4.23
C LEU A 239 -8.10 44.11 -4.04
N GLU A 240 -7.76 44.80 -2.94
CA GLU A 240 -8.19 46.15 -2.59
C GLU A 240 -7.01 47.09 -2.21
N GLU A 241 -5.87 46.62 -1.68
CA GLU A 241 -4.73 47.47 -1.22
C GLU A 241 -3.72 47.89 -2.33
N SER A 242 -4.08 47.81 -3.61
CA SER A 242 -3.12 47.99 -4.72
C SER A 242 -2.52 49.40 -4.90
N GLY A 243 -2.99 50.40 -4.14
CA GLY A 243 -2.47 51.78 -4.13
C GLY A 243 -0.97 51.93 -3.80
N ALA A 244 -0.33 50.91 -3.23
CA ALA A 244 1.12 50.89 -2.99
C ALA A 244 1.99 50.72 -4.26
N GLY A 245 1.38 50.53 -5.44
CA GLY A 245 2.08 50.25 -6.70
C GLY A 245 1.82 51.23 -7.86
N GLY A 246 1.00 52.27 -7.66
CA GLY A 246 0.70 53.27 -8.70
C GLY A 246 -0.29 52.82 -9.79
N TYR A 247 -1.02 51.72 -9.58
CA TYR A 247 -2.13 51.28 -10.44
C TYR A 247 -3.42 51.26 -9.60
N ASP A 248 -4.29 52.25 -9.83
CA ASP A 248 -5.53 52.48 -9.08
C ASP A 248 -6.74 52.03 -9.92
N PHE A 249 -7.12 50.76 -9.77
CA PHE A 249 -8.31 50.17 -10.40
C PHE A 249 -9.36 49.91 -9.33
N ASN A 250 -10.39 50.76 -9.27
CA ASN A 250 -11.48 50.64 -8.32
C ASN A 250 -12.54 49.70 -8.89
N TYR A 251 -12.47 48.42 -8.52
CA TYR A 251 -13.36 47.36 -9.03
C TYR A 251 -14.84 47.77 -9.10
N TYR A 252 -15.39 48.42 -8.07
CA TYR A 252 -16.81 48.82 -8.02
C TYR A 252 -17.20 49.96 -8.97
N LYS A 253 -16.22 50.73 -9.47
CA LYS A 253 -16.40 51.89 -10.36
C LYS A 253 -15.95 51.60 -11.80
N ASP A 254 -14.95 50.74 -11.95
CA ASP A 254 -14.18 50.58 -13.18
C ASP A 254 -14.54 49.32 -14.00
N LEU A 255 -15.20 48.32 -13.38
CA LEU A 255 -15.58 47.06 -14.03
C LEU A 255 -16.34 47.23 -15.35
N HIS A 256 -17.21 48.24 -15.46
CA HIS A 256 -18.00 48.52 -16.66
C HIS A 256 -17.51 49.74 -17.44
N SER A 257 -17.00 50.77 -16.76
CA SER A 257 -16.66 52.06 -17.39
C SER A 257 -15.40 51.99 -18.26
N GLN A 258 -14.51 51.01 -18.04
CA GLN A 258 -13.25 50.87 -18.79
C GLN A 258 -13.31 49.84 -19.94
N LYS A 259 -14.44 49.13 -20.13
CA LYS A 259 -14.53 47.97 -21.05
C LYS A 259 -15.39 48.23 -22.28
N SER A 260 -14.76 48.32 -23.46
CA SER A 260 -15.48 48.40 -24.74
C SER A 260 -15.93 47.01 -25.22
N HIS A 261 -17.08 46.96 -25.89
CA HIS A 261 -17.55 45.78 -26.63
C HIS A 261 -16.61 45.42 -27.81
N ASP A 262 -15.83 46.38 -28.33
CA ASP A 262 -14.82 46.16 -29.36
C ASP A 262 -13.53 45.48 -28.84
N ARG A 263 -13.41 45.32 -27.52
CA ARG A 263 -12.25 44.76 -26.81
C ARG A 263 -12.67 43.48 -26.10
N LEU A 264 -13.01 42.48 -26.92
CA LEU A 264 -13.50 41.19 -26.47
C LEU A 264 -12.43 40.41 -25.70
N VAL A 265 -11.42 39.88 -26.39
CA VAL A 265 -10.37 39.04 -25.81
C VAL A 265 -8.98 39.66 -26.02
N SER A 266 -8.10 39.53 -25.02
CA SER A 266 -6.66 39.84 -25.15
C SER A 266 -5.76 38.64 -24.82
N TRP A 267 -4.55 38.60 -25.40
CA TRP A 267 -3.56 37.56 -25.11
C TRP A 267 -2.10 38.08 -25.13
N MET A 268 -1.25 37.57 -24.22
CA MET A 268 0.12 38.08 -24.04
C MET A 268 1.14 36.97 -23.73
N ALA A 269 1.41 36.10 -24.71
CA ALA A 269 2.44 35.06 -24.59
C ALA A 269 3.78 35.43 -25.26
N TYR A 270 4.89 35.14 -24.58
CA TYR A 270 6.25 35.23 -25.13
C TYR A 270 6.88 33.86 -25.44
N SER A 271 6.38 32.79 -24.83
CA SER A 271 6.80 31.40 -25.04
C SER A 271 5.80 30.71 -25.96
N CYS A 272 6.09 30.65 -27.25
CA CYS A 272 5.16 30.09 -28.22
C CYS A 272 5.20 28.55 -28.21
N SER A 273 4.09 27.94 -28.58
CA SER A 273 3.95 26.51 -28.88
C SER A 273 3.07 26.38 -30.12
N ASN A 274 3.76 26.26 -31.25
CA ASN A 274 3.21 25.75 -32.49
C ASN A 274 3.55 24.24 -32.52
N GLU A 275 2.76 23.42 -33.20
CA GLU A 275 3.03 21.98 -33.37
C GLU A 275 4.46 21.75 -33.90
N THR A 276 5.31 21.09 -33.09
CA THR A 276 6.43 20.20 -33.51
C THR A 276 7.34 19.73 -32.36
N THR A 277 7.40 20.39 -31.19
CA THR A 277 8.39 20.04 -30.14
C THR A 277 7.86 20.12 -28.70
N ASP A 278 8.01 19.01 -27.95
CA ASP A 278 8.19 18.87 -26.50
C ASP A 278 7.27 19.67 -25.53
N LYS A 279 6.13 20.19 -25.99
CA LYS A 279 5.17 20.95 -25.18
C LYS A 279 3.76 20.37 -25.29
N PRO A 280 3.15 19.88 -24.18
CA PRO A 280 1.86 19.18 -24.21
C PRO A 280 0.64 19.98 -24.69
N PHE A 281 0.71 21.31 -24.84
CA PHE A 281 -0.42 22.12 -25.32
C PHE A 281 0.00 23.12 -26.42
N PRO A 282 -0.52 23.01 -27.66
CA PRO A 282 -0.20 23.91 -28.78
C PRO A 282 -0.98 25.24 -28.71
N ARG A 283 -0.92 25.94 -27.57
CA ARG A 283 -1.72 27.15 -27.29
C ARG A 283 -1.66 28.22 -28.37
N THR A 284 -0.57 28.31 -29.12
CA THR A 284 -0.42 29.34 -30.17
C THR A 284 -1.25 29.03 -31.41
N LEU A 285 -1.48 27.74 -31.70
CA LEU A 285 -2.41 27.31 -32.74
C LEU A 285 -3.86 27.39 -32.25
N TYR A 286 -4.15 27.02 -31.00
CA TYR A 286 -5.49 27.19 -30.43
C TYR A 286 -5.95 28.65 -30.49
N VAL A 287 -5.10 29.61 -30.08
CA VAL A 287 -5.45 31.04 -30.18
C VAL A 287 -5.51 31.51 -31.64
N GLY A 288 -4.66 30.98 -32.53
CA GLY A 288 -4.71 31.28 -33.96
C GLY A 288 -5.95 30.76 -34.67
N GLU A 289 -6.57 29.68 -34.16
CA GLU A 289 -7.87 29.19 -34.58
C GLU A 289 -8.99 30.04 -33.95
N LEU A 290 -8.94 30.32 -32.65
CA LEU A 290 -9.92 31.16 -31.95
C LEU A 290 -10.06 32.56 -32.58
N MET A 291 -8.95 33.14 -33.07
CA MET A 291 -8.92 34.40 -33.84
C MET A 291 -9.79 34.39 -35.12
N LYS A 292 -10.18 33.23 -35.64
CA LYS A 292 -11.09 33.10 -36.79
C LYS A 292 -12.56 33.17 -36.38
N HIS A 293 -12.88 32.82 -35.13
CA HIS A 293 -14.24 32.71 -34.60
C HIS A 293 -14.62 33.90 -33.71
N CYS A 294 -13.66 34.54 -33.04
CA CYS A 294 -13.87 35.81 -32.32
C CYS A 294 -12.64 36.71 -32.32
N LYS A 295 -12.82 37.99 -31.96
CA LYS A 295 -11.73 38.97 -31.93
C LYS A 295 -10.82 38.76 -30.71
N VAL A 296 -9.59 38.31 -30.97
CA VAL A 296 -8.49 38.25 -30.00
C VAL A 296 -7.39 39.23 -30.40
N ASP A 297 -7.07 40.18 -29.51
CA ASP A 297 -5.96 41.12 -29.66
C ASP A 297 -4.73 40.58 -28.91
N SER A 298 -3.71 40.12 -29.64
CA SER A 298 -2.47 39.54 -29.08
C SER A 298 -1.31 40.52 -29.13
N TYR A 299 -0.82 40.90 -27.94
CA TYR A 299 0.29 41.82 -27.72
C TYR A 299 1.61 41.11 -27.36
N GLY A 300 1.58 39.78 -27.20
CA GLY A 300 2.78 38.97 -26.92
C GLY A 300 3.62 38.75 -28.17
N ARG A 301 4.79 38.11 -28.03
CA ARG A 301 5.60 37.66 -29.19
C ARG A 301 4.83 36.67 -30.08
N CYS A 302 3.90 35.92 -29.50
CA CYS A 302 3.14 34.89 -30.20
C CYS A 302 1.91 35.50 -30.90
N LEU A 303 1.76 35.21 -32.19
CA LEU A 303 0.78 35.78 -33.14
C LEU A 303 0.95 37.30 -33.40
N ASN A 304 1.18 38.12 -32.36
CA ASN A 304 1.47 39.56 -32.42
C ASN A 304 0.69 40.32 -33.51
N ASN A 305 -0.63 40.42 -33.34
CA ASN A 305 -1.49 41.19 -34.25
C ASN A 305 -1.70 42.64 -33.77
N LYS A 306 -1.07 43.04 -32.65
CA LYS A 306 -1.21 44.36 -32.04
C LYS A 306 0.03 44.75 -31.23
N GLU A 307 0.51 45.97 -31.41
CA GLU A 307 1.70 46.47 -30.72
C GLU A 307 1.43 46.80 -29.24
N MET A 308 2.40 46.47 -28.38
CA MET A 308 2.36 46.78 -26.95
C MET A 308 2.60 48.29 -26.73
N PRO A 309 1.85 48.98 -25.84
CA PRO A 309 2.13 50.38 -25.51
C PRO A 309 3.52 50.57 -24.92
N VAL A 310 4.07 51.78 -25.12
CA VAL A 310 5.43 52.17 -24.71
C VAL A 310 5.67 51.85 -23.23
N GLY A 311 6.70 51.06 -22.94
CA GLY A 311 7.03 50.63 -21.58
C GLY A 311 6.30 49.36 -21.10
N GLY A 312 5.47 48.74 -21.93
CA GLY A 312 4.92 47.39 -21.72
C GLY A 312 5.82 46.23 -22.18
N ASP A 313 6.94 46.53 -22.86
CA ASP A 313 7.96 45.55 -23.24
C ASP A 313 8.44 44.73 -22.05
N ARG A 314 8.65 43.42 -22.22
CA ARG A 314 9.05 42.49 -21.14
C ARG A 314 10.26 42.94 -20.30
N ASN A 315 11.15 43.75 -20.86
CA ASN A 315 12.37 44.22 -20.19
C ASN A 315 12.22 45.61 -19.52
N SER A 316 11.08 46.28 -19.69
CA SER A 316 10.77 47.57 -19.06
C SER A 316 10.56 47.44 -17.55
N GLN A 317 10.93 48.47 -16.79
CA GLN A 317 10.63 48.53 -15.35
C GLN A 317 9.12 48.59 -15.07
N ASN A 318 8.34 49.17 -15.99
CA ASN A 318 6.89 49.34 -15.85
C ASN A 318 6.07 48.21 -16.50
N ALA A 319 6.73 47.17 -17.05
CA ALA A 319 6.10 46.15 -17.88
C ALA A 319 4.84 45.52 -17.26
N SER A 320 4.89 45.17 -15.97
CA SER A 320 3.75 44.54 -15.27
C SER A 320 2.58 45.51 -15.02
N LEU A 321 2.84 46.82 -14.92
CA LEU A 321 1.79 47.84 -14.76
C LEU A 321 1.07 48.05 -16.09
N VAL A 322 1.82 48.35 -17.16
CA VAL A 322 1.27 48.53 -18.52
C VAL A 322 0.57 47.26 -19.01
N LYS A 323 1.09 46.07 -18.69
CA LYS A 323 0.41 44.79 -18.97
C LYS A 323 -0.99 44.73 -18.35
N LYS A 324 -1.13 45.07 -17.05
CA LYS A 324 -2.42 45.06 -16.34
C LYS A 324 -3.38 46.13 -16.86
N GLU A 325 -2.86 47.33 -17.16
CA GLU A 325 -3.61 48.43 -17.76
C GLU A 325 -4.15 48.05 -19.15
N VAL A 326 -3.37 47.34 -19.98
CA VAL A 326 -3.86 46.84 -21.28
C VAL A 326 -4.87 45.71 -21.08
N ILE A 327 -4.68 44.82 -20.10
CA ILE A 327 -5.63 43.73 -19.80
C ILE A 327 -6.98 44.29 -19.34
N SER A 328 -7.02 45.25 -18.40
CA SER A 328 -8.28 45.77 -17.82
C SER A 328 -9.24 46.40 -18.83
N GLN A 329 -8.71 46.84 -19.97
CA GLN A 329 -9.46 47.40 -21.09
C GLN A 329 -10.29 46.35 -21.89
N TYR A 330 -10.17 45.05 -21.58
CA TYR A 330 -10.90 43.94 -22.21
C TYR A 330 -11.93 43.30 -21.29
N LYS A 331 -12.86 42.51 -21.86
CA LYS A 331 -13.75 41.62 -21.09
C LYS A 331 -13.08 40.29 -20.74
N PHE A 332 -12.25 39.76 -21.63
CA PHE A 332 -11.57 38.47 -21.48
C PHE A 332 -10.06 38.56 -21.68
N TYR A 333 -9.33 37.67 -21.00
CA TYR A 333 -7.91 37.43 -21.24
C TYR A 333 -7.63 35.92 -21.26
N LEU A 334 -6.85 35.47 -22.23
CA LEU A 334 -6.49 34.06 -22.36
C LEU A 334 -5.33 33.72 -21.41
N ALA A 335 -5.67 33.30 -20.20
CA ALA A 335 -4.76 32.84 -19.16
C ALA A 335 -4.24 31.41 -19.44
N PHE A 336 -3.88 31.13 -20.69
CA PHE A 336 -3.41 29.82 -21.14
C PHE A 336 -2.00 29.53 -20.65
N GLU A 337 -1.82 28.42 -19.96
CA GLU A 337 -0.56 28.05 -19.35
C GLU A 337 0.54 27.63 -20.35
N ASN A 338 1.79 27.56 -19.90
CA ASN A 338 2.93 27.16 -20.76
C ASN A 338 2.83 25.71 -21.26
N THR A 339 2.16 24.88 -20.45
CA THR A 339 1.91 23.44 -20.58
C THR A 339 0.61 23.16 -19.81
N ASN A 340 -0.16 22.13 -20.16
CA ASN A 340 -1.27 21.67 -19.34
C ASN A 340 -0.81 20.55 -18.38
N CYS A 341 -0.60 20.85 -17.08
CA CYS A 341 -0.11 19.90 -16.08
C CYS A 341 -1.00 19.89 -14.82
N PRO A 342 -1.11 18.76 -14.10
CA PRO A 342 -1.81 18.69 -12.82
C PRO A 342 -1.38 19.78 -11.82
N GLY A 343 -2.37 20.55 -11.39
CA GLY A 343 -2.27 21.69 -10.49
C GLY A 343 -1.76 22.99 -11.11
N TYR A 344 -1.18 22.98 -12.31
CA TYR A 344 -0.37 24.09 -12.83
C TYR A 344 -1.18 25.36 -13.09
N ILE A 345 -0.82 26.42 -12.37
CA ILE A 345 -1.48 27.72 -12.34
C ILE A 345 -0.43 28.78 -12.01
N SER A 346 -0.34 29.85 -12.83
CA SER A 346 0.63 30.94 -12.64
C SER A 346 -0.01 32.31 -12.52
N GLU A 347 0.80 33.37 -12.48
CA GLU A 347 0.38 34.77 -12.37
C GLU A 347 -0.70 35.19 -13.38
N LYS A 348 -0.81 34.51 -14.53
CA LYS A 348 -1.71 34.85 -15.65
C LYS A 348 -3.17 35.01 -15.21
N ILE A 349 -3.68 34.10 -14.39
CA ILE A 349 -5.08 34.16 -13.94
C ILE A 349 -5.27 35.23 -12.85
N PHE A 350 -4.30 35.37 -11.96
CA PHE A 350 -4.34 36.36 -10.88
C PHE A 350 -4.20 37.80 -11.41
N GLU A 351 -3.48 38.00 -12.51
CA GLU A 351 -3.48 39.26 -13.26
C GLU A 351 -4.86 39.61 -13.83
N CYS A 352 -5.64 38.63 -14.31
CA CYS A 352 -7.02 38.86 -14.76
C CYS A 352 -7.88 39.37 -13.60
N TYR A 353 -7.77 38.73 -12.43
CA TYR A 353 -8.47 39.19 -11.23
C TYR A 353 -8.02 40.60 -10.81
N VAL A 354 -6.72 40.92 -10.80
CA VAL A 354 -6.24 42.28 -10.47
C VAL A 354 -6.71 43.32 -11.50
N ALA A 355 -6.88 42.94 -12.76
CA ALA A 355 -7.36 43.82 -13.83
C ALA A 355 -8.90 43.88 -13.99
N GLY A 356 -9.65 43.15 -13.16
CA GLY A 356 -11.12 43.07 -13.26
C GLY A 356 -11.61 42.45 -14.58
N VAL A 357 -10.94 41.40 -15.05
CA VAL A 357 -11.18 40.69 -16.32
C VAL A 357 -11.57 39.25 -16.03
N VAL A 358 -12.47 38.67 -16.84
CA VAL A 358 -12.78 37.23 -16.74
C VAL A 358 -11.65 36.44 -17.43
N PRO A 359 -10.89 35.60 -16.70
CA PRO A 359 -9.90 34.74 -17.30
C PRO A 359 -10.56 33.62 -18.11
N VAL A 360 -10.03 33.37 -19.31
CA VAL A 360 -10.26 32.12 -20.04
C VAL A 360 -9.02 31.26 -19.85
N ILE A 361 -9.14 30.14 -19.15
CA ILE A 361 -8.02 29.28 -18.78
C ILE A 361 -7.88 28.09 -19.74
N SER A 362 -6.69 27.49 -19.72
CA SER A 362 -6.42 26.13 -20.18
C SER A 362 -5.50 25.52 -19.14
N ALA A 363 -6.05 24.70 -18.26
CA ALA A 363 -5.38 24.19 -17.07
C ALA A 363 -6.10 22.97 -16.48
N HIS A 364 -5.33 21.95 -16.11
CA HIS A 364 -5.82 20.62 -15.73
C HIS A 364 -6.87 20.67 -14.60
N PRO A 365 -8.02 19.96 -14.67
CA PRO A 365 -9.18 20.12 -13.79
C PRO A 365 -8.91 20.15 -12.27
N SER A 366 -7.83 19.52 -11.82
CA SER A 366 -7.23 19.73 -10.49
C SER A 366 -7.10 21.19 -10.00
N VAL A 367 -6.97 22.15 -10.93
CA VAL A 367 -6.82 23.59 -10.70
C VAL A 367 -8.12 24.24 -10.26
N HIS A 368 -9.27 23.71 -10.67
CA HIS A 368 -10.60 24.26 -10.33
C HIS A 368 -10.79 24.41 -8.81
N ARG A 369 -10.19 23.52 -8.02
CA ARG A 369 -10.22 23.53 -6.54
C ARG A 369 -9.37 24.62 -5.88
N GLN A 370 -8.54 25.33 -6.64
CA GLN A 370 -7.70 26.45 -6.16
C GLN A 370 -8.33 27.82 -6.49
N LEU A 371 -9.40 27.84 -7.28
CA LEU A 371 -10.01 29.04 -7.82
C LEU A 371 -11.36 29.34 -7.16
N PRO A 372 -11.80 30.62 -7.12
CA PRO A 372 -13.16 30.93 -6.72
C PRO A 372 -14.16 30.28 -7.68
N PRO A 373 -15.25 29.67 -7.19
CA PRO A 373 -16.32 29.17 -8.05
C PRO A 373 -16.83 30.26 -9.01
N ASP A 374 -17.25 29.81 -10.20
CA ASP A 374 -17.85 30.64 -11.25
C ASP A 374 -17.01 31.85 -11.72
N SER A 375 -15.71 31.92 -11.40
CA SER A 375 -14.87 33.10 -11.62
C SER A 375 -14.02 33.10 -12.89
N TYR A 376 -14.07 32.01 -13.66
CA TYR A 376 -13.26 31.77 -14.85
C TYR A 376 -14.06 30.99 -15.89
N ILE A 377 -13.61 31.03 -17.14
CA ILE A 377 -14.12 30.19 -18.22
C ILE A 377 -13.02 29.18 -18.55
N ASP A 378 -13.29 27.89 -18.43
CA ASP A 378 -12.34 26.86 -18.87
C ASP A 378 -12.61 26.49 -20.33
N MET A 379 -11.59 26.57 -21.18
CA MET A 379 -11.73 26.21 -22.59
C MET A 379 -12.04 24.72 -22.80
N GLU A 380 -11.74 23.86 -21.82
CA GLU A 380 -11.98 22.41 -21.88
C GLU A 380 -13.46 22.04 -21.65
N GLN A 381 -14.32 23.00 -21.31
CA GLN A 381 -15.77 22.82 -21.13
C GLN A 381 -16.59 22.98 -22.42
N PHE A 382 -15.94 23.20 -23.58
CA PHE A 382 -16.61 23.50 -24.85
C PHE A 382 -16.27 22.45 -25.91
N ASP A 383 -17.31 21.88 -26.55
CA ASP A 383 -17.16 20.86 -27.61
C ASP A 383 -16.34 21.36 -28.82
N SER A 384 -16.33 22.68 -29.06
CA SER A 384 -15.45 23.29 -30.06
C SER A 384 -14.97 24.71 -29.69
N ILE A 385 -13.92 25.14 -30.39
CA ILE A 385 -13.40 26.52 -30.36
C ILE A 385 -14.48 27.53 -30.83
N GLY A 386 -15.40 27.10 -31.71
CA GLY A 386 -16.54 27.91 -32.15
C GLY A 386 -17.56 28.13 -31.03
N ASP A 387 -17.80 27.14 -30.17
CA ASP A 387 -18.74 27.25 -29.05
C ASP A 387 -18.17 28.15 -27.94
N LEU A 388 -16.88 28.03 -27.64
CA LEU A 388 -16.17 28.99 -26.78
C LEU A 388 -16.27 30.42 -27.36
N ALA A 389 -16.01 30.60 -28.65
CA ALA A 389 -16.12 31.90 -29.31
C ALA A 389 -17.55 32.46 -29.27
N ALA A 390 -18.57 31.63 -29.49
CA ALA A 390 -19.97 31.99 -29.38
C ALA A 390 -20.34 32.41 -27.95
N TYR A 391 -19.88 31.67 -26.94
CA TYR A 391 -20.11 31.97 -25.52
C TYR A 391 -19.44 33.29 -25.08
N LEU A 392 -18.18 33.53 -25.48
CA LEU A 392 -17.49 34.79 -25.23
C LEU A 392 -18.20 35.99 -25.89
N ASN A 393 -18.70 35.83 -27.12
CA ASN A 393 -19.52 36.84 -27.78
C ASN A 393 -20.89 37.04 -27.11
N TYR A 394 -21.54 35.98 -26.62
CA TYR A 394 -22.79 36.07 -25.86
C TYR A 394 -22.60 36.86 -24.56
N LEU A 395 -21.56 36.55 -23.79
CA LEU A 395 -21.17 37.31 -22.60
C LEU A 395 -20.72 38.75 -22.93
N ASN A 396 -20.30 39.05 -24.16
CA ASN A 396 -20.02 40.42 -24.55
C ASN A 396 -21.27 41.30 -24.48
N TYR A 397 -22.45 40.77 -24.78
CA TYR A 397 -23.70 41.54 -24.78
C TYR A 397 -24.61 41.26 -23.57
N ASN A 398 -24.40 40.14 -22.86
CA ASN A 398 -25.08 39.85 -21.60
C ASN A 398 -24.27 40.38 -20.39
N THR A 399 -24.49 41.66 -20.05
CA THR A 399 -23.79 42.33 -18.94
C THR A 399 -24.04 41.66 -17.58
N ASP A 400 -25.23 41.14 -17.31
CA ASP A 400 -25.56 40.54 -16.01
C ASP A 400 -24.80 39.22 -15.81
N LEU A 401 -24.77 38.36 -16.84
CA LEU A 401 -24.02 37.10 -16.80
C LEU A 401 -22.51 37.32 -16.87
N TYR A 402 -22.03 38.35 -17.56
CA TYR A 402 -20.62 38.79 -17.46
C TYR A 402 -20.28 39.23 -16.02
N SER A 403 -21.21 39.92 -15.35
CA SER A 403 -21.01 40.42 -13.98
C SER A 403 -21.00 39.30 -12.93
N SER A 404 -21.68 38.18 -13.16
CA SER A 404 -21.71 37.07 -12.19
C SER A 404 -20.34 36.41 -11.99
N PHE A 405 -19.42 36.48 -12.96
CA PHE A 405 -18.03 35.99 -12.82
C PHE A 405 -17.22 36.70 -11.73
N PHE A 406 -17.76 37.78 -11.15
CA PHE A 406 -17.15 38.54 -10.07
C PHE A 406 -17.95 38.48 -8.76
N ASN A 407 -19.00 37.65 -8.68
CA ASN A 407 -19.86 37.51 -7.49
C ASN A 407 -19.09 37.07 -6.23
N TRP A 408 -18.03 36.28 -6.39
CA TRP A 408 -17.12 35.86 -5.32
C TRP A 408 -16.46 37.03 -4.57
N ARG A 409 -16.50 38.24 -5.12
CA ARG A 409 -15.97 39.47 -4.47
C ARG A 409 -16.95 40.13 -3.50
N ARG A 410 -18.20 39.67 -3.43
CA ARG A 410 -19.25 40.28 -2.59
C ARG A 410 -19.09 39.94 -1.10
N ASP A 411 -18.23 38.98 -0.77
CA ASP A 411 -17.91 38.54 0.59
C ASP A 411 -16.41 38.75 0.87
N PRO A 412 -16.02 39.83 1.57
CA PRO A 412 -14.62 40.10 1.94
C PRO A 412 -14.00 39.02 2.82
N GLU A 413 -14.79 38.30 3.62
CA GLU A 413 -14.28 37.23 4.48
C GLU A 413 -14.01 35.96 3.65
N TYR A 414 -14.82 35.68 2.62
CA TYR A 414 -14.49 34.67 1.60
C TYR A 414 -13.21 35.03 0.83
N ILE A 415 -13.07 36.28 0.34
CA ILE A 415 -11.84 36.73 -0.35
C ILE A 415 -10.62 36.50 0.55
N LYS A 416 -10.72 36.91 1.83
CA LYS A 416 -9.67 36.75 2.83
C LYS A 416 -9.34 35.27 3.08
N GLN A 417 -10.34 34.41 3.29
CA GLN A 417 -10.11 32.96 3.48
C GLN A 417 -9.52 32.29 2.24
N TRP A 418 -9.90 32.71 1.03
CA TRP A 418 -9.30 32.22 -0.20
C TRP A 418 -7.84 32.68 -0.35
N ILE A 419 -7.53 33.95 -0.04
CA ILE A 419 -6.14 34.45 0.03
C ILE A 419 -5.31 33.69 1.07
N ASP A 420 -5.85 33.50 2.28
CA ASP A 420 -5.20 32.78 3.38
C ASP A 420 -5.06 31.27 3.11
N SER A 421 -5.84 30.71 2.16
CA SER A 421 -5.70 29.30 1.74
C SER A 421 -4.42 29.04 0.93
N PHE A 422 -3.84 30.08 0.33
CA PHE A 422 -2.53 30.00 -0.33
C PHE A 422 -1.41 30.19 0.71
N PRO A 423 -0.45 29.25 0.86
CA PRO A 423 0.69 29.44 1.76
C PRO A 423 1.47 30.70 1.35
N SER A 424 1.58 31.66 2.27
CA SER A 424 1.87 33.06 1.91
C SER A 424 3.13 33.23 1.06
N THR A 425 2.96 33.70 -0.16
CA THR A 425 3.95 33.64 -1.26
C THR A 425 5.00 34.75 -1.23
N ARG A 426 5.13 35.45 -0.09
CA ARG A 426 6.21 36.41 0.10
C ARG A 426 7.52 35.64 0.18
N TYR A 427 8.50 36.00 -0.66
CA TYR A 427 9.88 35.48 -0.57
C TYR A 427 10.46 35.61 0.84
N ALA A 428 10.00 36.57 1.64
CA ALA A 428 10.28 36.69 3.07
C ALA A 428 9.72 35.54 3.92
N THR A 429 8.50 35.06 3.67
CA THR A 429 7.95 33.88 4.38
C THR A 429 8.71 32.63 3.99
N ILE A 430 9.01 32.45 2.69
CA ILE A 430 9.83 31.33 2.19
C ILE A 430 11.21 31.35 2.85
N ALA A 431 11.87 32.52 2.89
CA ALA A 431 13.15 32.70 3.59
C ALA A 431 13.02 32.44 5.10
N CYS A 432 11.98 32.90 5.78
CA CYS A 432 11.74 32.59 7.19
C CYS A 432 11.43 31.09 7.43
N GLN A 433 10.79 30.39 6.49
CA GLN A 433 10.52 28.95 6.56
C GLN A 433 11.80 28.15 6.33
N LEU A 434 12.56 28.46 5.27
CA LEU A 434 13.89 27.91 5.00
C LEU A 434 14.86 28.17 6.17
N HIS A 435 14.83 29.37 6.76
CA HIS A 435 15.65 29.72 7.93
C HIS A 435 15.21 28.95 9.18
N LYS A 436 13.90 28.80 9.43
CA LYS A 436 13.38 27.98 10.55
C LYS A 436 13.72 26.50 10.37
N HIS A 437 13.59 25.96 9.15
CA HIS A 437 14.02 24.60 8.83
C HIS A 437 15.53 24.45 8.98
N TYR A 438 16.34 25.37 8.43
CA TYR A 438 17.80 25.39 8.56
C TYR A 438 18.21 25.35 10.04
N LEU A 439 17.63 26.22 10.87
CA LEU A 439 17.90 26.22 12.31
C LEU A 439 17.48 24.90 12.98
N SER A 440 16.31 24.33 12.64
CA SER A 440 15.87 23.05 13.21
C SER A 440 16.71 21.84 12.76
N SER A 441 17.15 21.81 11.49
CA SER A 441 18.04 20.78 10.98
C SER A 441 19.42 20.91 11.63
N PHE A 442 19.96 22.13 11.70
CA PHE A 442 21.28 22.36 12.30
C PHE A 442 21.31 22.01 13.80
N THR A 443 20.27 22.33 14.57
CA THR A 443 20.19 21.93 15.99
C THR A 443 20.06 20.42 16.18
N THR A 444 19.41 19.69 15.26
CA THR A 444 19.39 18.22 15.29
C THR A 444 20.72 17.57 14.84
N THR A 445 21.40 18.15 13.84
CA THR A 445 22.60 17.54 13.23
C THR A 445 23.88 17.73 14.05
N VAL A 446 23.95 18.70 14.98
CA VAL A 446 25.12 18.90 15.85
C VAL A 446 25.44 17.69 16.76
N SER A 447 24.51 16.74 16.92
CA SER A 447 24.77 15.45 17.57
C SER A 447 25.68 14.53 16.76
N ASN A 448 25.64 14.59 15.42
CA ASN A 448 26.27 13.64 14.51
C ASN A 448 27.46 14.28 13.76
N LYS A 449 28.68 13.96 14.21
CA LYS A 449 29.90 14.25 13.45
C LYS A 449 29.90 13.48 12.13
N HIS A 450 29.93 14.18 11.00
CA HIS A 450 30.17 13.56 9.69
C HIS A 450 31.50 12.76 9.69
N PRO A 451 31.49 11.50 9.20
CA PRO A 451 32.72 10.80 8.83
C PRO A 451 33.43 11.56 7.69
N SER A 452 34.75 11.72 7.80
CA SER A 452 35.56 12.58 6.91
C SER A 452 35.92 11.94 5.56
N THR A 453 35.04 11.10 5.00
CA THR A 453 35.29 10.31 3.78
C THR A 453 34.03 10.19 2.92
N PHE A 454 33.67 11.26 2.21
CA PHE A 454 32.78 11.15 1.06
C PHE A 454 33.61 10.88 -0.20
N THR A 455 33.65 9.62 -0.63
CA THR A 455 34.16 9.24 -1.95
C THR A 455 32.97 9.01 -2.88
N PRO A 456 32.89 9.70 -4.03
CA PRO A 456 31.77 9.52 -4.96
C PRO A 456 31.79 8.09 -5.54
N PRO A 457 30.62 7.41 -5.66
CA PRO A 457 30.55 6.07 -6.21
C PRO A 457 30.96 6.06 -7.69
N THR A 458 31.96 5.25 -8.04
CA THR A 458 32.37 5.00 -9.42
C THR A 458 31.33 4.16 -10.14
N HIS A 459 30.30 4.80 -10.70
CA HIS A 459 29.26 4.11 -11.47
C HIS A 459 29.83 3.47 -12.75
N PRO A 460 29.37 2.26 -13.13
CA PRO A 460 29.65 1.69 -14.43
C PRO A 460 29.00 2.54 -15.54
N SER A 461 29.66 2.60 -16.69
CA SER A 461 29.29 3.48 -17.81
C SER A 461 28.02 3.05 -18.54
N TYR A 462 26.86 3.41 -18.00
CA TYR A 462 25.57 3.31 -18.70
C TYR A 462 25.46 4.37 -19.81
N SER A 463 25.74 3.95 -21.04
CA SER A 463 25.47 4.76 -22.24
C SER A 463 23.99 4.67 -22.61
N ILE A 464 23.15 5.47 -21.95
CA ILE A 464 21.74 5.65 -22.33
C ILE A 464 21.70 6.29 -23.72
N LYS A 465 21.33 5.51 -24.74
CA LYS A 465 20.85 6.06 -26.00
C LYS A 465 19.47 6.66 -25.75
N TYR A 466 19.38 7.98 -25.75
CA TYR A 466 18.11 8.67 -25.94
C TYR A 466 17.65 8.45 -27.38
N ASP A 467 16.68 7.56 -27.58
CA ASP A 467 15.93 7.49 -28.84
C ASP A 467 14.87 8.59 -28.80
N ALA A 468 14.93 9.54 -29.72
CA ALA A 468 14.17 10.80 -29.66
C ALA A 468 12.70 10.64 -30.12
N LYS A 469 12.01 9.63 -29.58
CA LYS A 469 10.62 9.28 -29.92
C LYS A 469 9.68 9.15 -28.72
N ASP A 470 10.20 8.98 -27.50
CA ASP A 470 9.40 8.92 -26.27
C ASP A 470 9.00 10.32 -25.75
N ALA A 471 8.78 11.27 -26.66
CA ALA A 471 8.45 12.68 -26.38
C ALA A 471 6.95 12.88 -26.05
N SER A 472 6.40 12.02 -25.19
CA SER A 472 4.95 11.95 -24.88
C SER A 472 4.70 11.83 -23.37
N SER A 473 5.25 12.75 -22.57
CA SER A 473 5.27 12.68 -21.09
C SER A 473 4.07 13.33 -20.37
N CYS A 474 3.00 13.70 -21.06
CA CYS A 474 1.85 14.40 -20.44
C CYS A 474 0.48 13.99 -21.00
N TYR A 475 0.30 12.70 -21.34
CA TYR A 475 -0.97 12.00 -21.62
C TYR A 475 -0.63 10.60 -22.19
N GLN A 476 -1.32 9.47 -21.96
CA GLN A 476 -2.56 9.18 -21.21
C GLN A 476 -2.46 7.82 -20.43
N PRO A 477 -3.53 7.28 -19.80
CA PRO A 477 -4.72 6.74 -20.50
C PRO A 477 -6.05 7.44 -20.16
N PHE A 478 -6.79 7.92 -21.16
CA PHE A 478 -8.25 7.80 -21.11
C PHE A 478 -8.55 6.33 -21.28
N GLY A 479 -9.30 5.78 -20.32
CA GLY A 479 -9.55 4.35 -20.22
C GLY A 479 -10.26 4.05 -18.91
N LEU A 480 -11.52 4.47 -18.82
CA LEU A 480 -12.43 4.29 -17.67
C LEU A 480 -12.31 5.29 -16.50
N GLU A 481 -11.91 6.56 -16.76
CA GLU A 481 -12.19 7.66 -15.81
C GLU A 481 -13.67 8.10 -15.84
N ASP A 482 -14.55 7.17 -15.45
CA ASP A 482 -15.84 7.51 -14.82
C ASP A 482 -16.22 6.46 -13.74
N PHE A 483 -15.24 5.65 -13.31
CA PHE A 483 -15.42 4.60 -12.31
C PHE A 483 -14.26 4.64 -11.29
N GLN A 484 -14.31 5.59 -10.35
CA GLN A 484 -13.32 5.68 -9.28
C GLN A 484 -13.44 4.51 -8.28
N VAL A 485 -12.88 3.36 -8.66
CA VAL A 485 -12.77 2.16 -7.82
C VAL A 485 -12.10 2.53 -6.50
N ASN A 486 -12.80 2.35 -5.39
CA ASN A 486 -12.16 2.26 -4.08
C ASN A 486 -11.68 0.81 -3.89
N TRP A 487 -10.36 0.61 -3.93
CA TRP A 487 -9.73 -0.71 -3.88
C TRP A 487 -10.02 -1.48 -2.59
N CYS A 488 -10.17 -0.77 -1.47
CA CYS A 488 -10.54 -1.34 -0.18
C CYS A 488 -12.00 -1.84 -0.18
N TYR A 489 -12.95 -1.03 -0.65
CA TYR A 489 -14.35 -1.45 -0.78
C TYR A 489 -14.55 -2.55 -1.83
N LEU A 490 -13.80 -2.54 -2.94
CA LEU A 490 -13.83 -3.62 -3.93
C LEU A 490 -13.32 -4.95 -3.34
N SER A 491 -12.22 -4.90 -2.57
CA SER A 491 -11.68 -6.07 -1.88
C SER A 491 -12.64 -6.61 -0.81
N ILE A 492 -13.27 -5.72 -0.03
CA ILE A 492 -14.32 -6.08 0.93
C ILE A 492 -15.51 -6.73 0.22
N PHE A 493 -15.97 -6.18 -0.91
CA PHE A 493 -17.05 -6.76 -1.71
C PHE A 493 -16.71 -8.18 -2.17
N PHE A 494 -15.53 -8.41 -2.73
CA PHE A 494 -15.13 -9.75 -3.18
C PHE A 494 -15.00 -10.76 -2.04
N ILE A 495 -14.44 -10.36 -0.89
CA ILE A 495 -14.32 -11.23 0.30
C ILE A 495 -15.71 -11.58 0.86
N VAL A 496 -16.65 -10.64 0.90
CA VAL A 496 -18.02 -10.89 1.34
C VAL A 496 -18.81 -11.72 0.32
N PHE A 497 -18.59 -11.52 -0.98
CA PHE A 497 -19.20 -12.32 -2.04
C PHE A 497 -18.74 -13.79 -1.98
N ASP A 498 -17.42 -14.02 -1.89
CA ASP A 498 -16.83 -15.35 -1.75
C ASP A 498 -17.31 -16.05 -0.48
N TYR A 499 -17.39 -15.33 0.65
CA TYR A 499 -18.00 -15.83 1.88
C TYR A 499 -19.46 -16.26 1.69
N VAL A 500 -20.31 -15.42 1.10
CA VAL A 500 -21.73 -15.74 0.85
C VAL A 500 -21.87 -16.95 -0.08
N PHE A 501 -20.99 -17.07 -1.07
CA PHE A 501 -20.96 -18.21 -1.99
C PHE A 501 -20.57 -19.51 -1.27
N ASN A 502 -19.51 -19.50 -0.44
CA ASN A 502 -19.11 -20.66 0.36
C ASN A 502 -20.17 -21.02 1.42
N VAL A 503 -20.84 -20.04 2.05
CA VAL A 503 -21.99 -20.29 2.93
C VAL A 503 -23.15 -20.94 2.17
N TYR A 504 -23.44 -20.52 0.93
CA TYR A 504 -24.43 -21.18 0.08
C TYR A 504 -24.06 -22.65 -0.19
N LEU A 505 -22.80 -22.94 -0.54
CA LEU A 505 -22.30 -24.31 -0.74
C LEU A 505 -22.41 -25.15 0.55
N ASN A 506 -22.03 -24.60 1.70
CA ASN A 506 -22.16 -25.26 2.99
C ASN A 506 -23.62 -25.52 3.36
N ILE A 507 -24.55 -24.60 3.06
CA ILE A 507 -25.99 -24.83 3.24
C ILE A 507 -26.47 -25.99 2.35
N ARG A 508 -25.98 -26.13 1.11
CA ARG A 508 -26.30 -27.30 0.27
C ARG A 508 -25.76 -28.60 0.87
N GLN A 509 -24.49 -28.64 1.24
CA GLN A 509 -23.86 -29.84 1.79
C GLN A 509 -24.51 -30.27 3.11
N SER A 510 -24.87 -29.31 3.98
CA SER A 510 -25.57 -29.60 5.25
C SER A 510 -26.94 -30.29 5.06
N ARG A 511 -27.59 -30.13 3.89
CA ARG A 511 -28.84 -30.83 3.56
C ARG A 511 -28.61 -32.28 3.13
N LYS A 512 -27.44 -32.60 2.56
CA LYS A 512 -27.02 -33.98 2.26
C LYS A 512 -26.59 -34.71 3.52
N LEU A 513 -25.79 -34.05 4.37
CA LEU A 513 -25.29 -34.58 5.64
C LEU A 513 -26.40 -34.86 6.68
N ARG A 514 -27.62 -34.32 6.50
CA ARG A 514 -28.78 -34.64 7.36
C ARG A 514 -29.58 -35.86 6.90
N ILE A 515 -29.13 -36.58 5.87
CA ILE A 515 -29.78 -37.80 5.40
C ILE A 515 -29.26 -38.98 6.24
N THR A 516 -30.12 -39.55 7.08
CA THR A 516 -29.78 -40.63 8.02
C THR A 516 -29.94 -42.05 7.46
N LYS A 517 -30.40 -42.20 6.21
CA LYS A 517 -30.54 -43.50 5.52
C LYS A 517 -29.52 -43.60 4.39
N ILE A 518 -28.86 -44.75 4.29
CA ILE A 518 -28.00 -45.11 3.16
C ILE A 518 -28.87 -45.09 1.88
N PRO A 519 -28.47 -44.39 0.80
CA PRO A 519 -29.18 -44.47 -0.47
C PRO A 519 -29.01 -45.85 -1.13
N PRO A 520 -30.02 -46.38 -1.85
CA PRO A 520 -29.96 -47.71 -2.46
C PRO A 520 -28.74 -47.94 -3.40
N GLN A 521 -28.20 -46.87 -4.00
CA GLN A 521 -27.02 -46.91 -4.86
C GLN A 521 -25.71 -47.18 -4.11
N LEU A 522 -25.65 -46.92 -2.81
CA LEU A 522 -24.52 -47.22 -1.93
C LEU A 522 -24.77 -48.51 -1.13
N ASP A 523 -26.03 -48.71 -0.71
CA ASP A 523 -26.51 -49.90 0.00
C ASP A 523 -26.23 -51.19 -0.80
N ALA A 524 -26.42 -51.13 -2.13
CA ALA A 524 -26.18 -52.23 -3.07
C ALA A 524 -24.72 -52.72 -3.18
N TYR A 525 -23.76 -52.04 -2.55
CA TYR A 525 -22.35 -52.46 -2.47
C TYR A 525 -21.92 -52.89 -1.06
N GLU A 526 -22.84 -52.85 -0.07
CA GLU A 526 -22.61 -53.25 1.34
C GLU A 526 -21.40 -52.58 2.04
N ILE A 527 -20.95 -51.42 1.52
CA ILE A 527 -19.71 -50.74 1.92
C ILE A 527 -19.70 -50.31 3.41
N THR A 528 -20.85 -49.96 3.99
CA THR A 528 -20.91 -49.34 5.33
C THR A 528 -22.12 -49.84 6.11
N THR A 529 -21.97 -50.02 7.42
CA THR A 529 -23.13 -50.24 8.30
C THR A 529 -23.94 -48.95 8.51
N PRO A 530 -25.21 -49.02 8.91
CA PRO A 530 -26.01 -47.84 9.24
C PRO A 530 -25.37 -46.96 10.33
N ASP A 531 -24.75 -47.56 11.34
CA ASP A 531 -24.09 -46.82 12.44
C ASP A 531 -22.81 -46.10 11.96
N GLN A 532 -22.01 -46.77 11.11
CA GLN A 532 -20.83 -46.16 10.48
C GLN A 532 -21.23 -45.01 9.55
N PHE A 533 -22.31 -45.20 8.77
CA PHE A 533 -22.86 -44.17 7.90
C PHE A 533 -23.31 -42.96 8.71
N ILE A 534 -24.12 -43.13 9.76
CA ILE A 534 -24.56 -42.03 10.64
C ILE A 534 -23.35 -41.31 11.26
N LYS A 535 -22.34 -42.05 11.76
CA LYS A 535 -21.11 -41.44 12.29
C LYS A 535 -20.39 -40.57 11.25
N SER A 536 -20.29 -41.02 10.00
CA SER A 536 -19.67 -40.24 8.90
C SER A 536 -20.44 -38.96 8.59
N GLN A 537 -21.78 -39.01 8.62
CA GLN A 537 -22.63 -37.83 8.40
C GLN A 537 -22.49 -36.83 9.55
N ASP A 538 -22.52 -37.28 10.81
CA ASP A 538 -22.34 -36.42 11.99
C ASP A 538 -20.95 -35.77 12.02
N TYR A 539 -19.89 -36.52 11.67
CA TYR A 539 -18.52 -35.98 11.59
C TYR A 539 -18.37 -34.93 10.48
N GLY A 540 -18.92 -35.20 9.30
CA GLY A 540 -18.99 -34.23 8.21
C GLY A 540 -19.77 -32.98 8.59
N TYR A 541 -20.88 -33.13 9.32
CA TYR A 541 -21.75 -32.04 9.74
C TYR A 541 -21.12 -31.15 10.82
N ASP A 542 -20.47 -31.74 11.83
CA ASP A 542 -19.68 -30.99 12.82
C ASP A 542 -18.52 -30.22 12.16
N LYS A 543 -17.77 -30.87 11.26
CA LYS A 543 -16.70 -30.23 10.48
C LYS A 543 -17.22 -29.03 9.69
N LEU A 544 -18.39 -29.17 9.06
CA LEU A 544 -19.02 -28.12 8.27
C LEU A 544 -19.51 -26.93 9.12
N ILE A 545 -20.06 -27.19 10.31
CA ILE A 545 -20.41 -26.12 11.27
C ILE A 545 -19.15 -25.38 11.72
N PHE A 546 -18.11 -26.11 12.17
CA PHE A 546 -16.87 -25.51 12.63
C PHE A 546 -16.19 -24.67 11.54
N SER A 547 -16.07 -25.21 10.32
CA SER A 547 -15.52 -24.52 9.15
C SER A 547 -16.33 -23.26 8.82
N THR A 548 -17.66 -23.32 8.84
CA THR A 548 -18.51 -22.16 8.59
C THR A 548 -18.29 -21.07 9.64
N PHE A 549 -18.27 -21.40 10.92
CA PHE A 549 -18.07 -20.45 12.02
C PHE A 549 -16.68 -19.79 11.98
N HIS A 550 -15.63 -20.58 11.72
CA HIS A 550 -14.26 -20.10 11.52
C HIS A 550 -14.16 -19.13 10.33
N MET A 551 -14.77 -19.48 9.20
CA MET A 551 -14.83 -18.64 8.01
C MET A 551 -15.60 -17.34 8.28
N THR A 552 -16.76 -17.37 8.97
CA THR A 552 -17.49 -16.16 9.40
C THR A 552 -16.60 -15.24 10.22
N PHE A 553 -15.84 -15.80 11.17
CA PHE A 553 -14.93 -15.03 12.02
C PHE A 553 -13.78 -14.40 11.24
N GLY A 554 -13.13 -15.16 10.35
CA GLY A 554 -12.07 -14.65 9.45
C GLY A 554 -12.55 -13.50 8.56
N VAL A 555 -13.76 -13.60 8.00
CA VAL A 555 -14.35 -12.56 7.16
C VAL A 555 -14.67 -11.30 7.96
N VAL A 556 -15.32 -11.42 9.13
CA VAL A 556 -15.62 -10.29 10.01
C VAL A 556 -14.33 -9.59 10.45
N THR A 557 -13.33 -10.36 10.90
CA THR A 557 -12.06 -9.79 11.38
C THR A 557 -11.25 -9.12 10.27
N ASN A 558 -11.22 -9.67 9.04
CA ASN A 558 -10.60 -9.02 7.89
C ASN A 558 -11.30 -7.70 7.52
N VAL A 559 -12.64 -7.69 7.40
CA VAL A 559 -13.41 -6.49 7.06
C VAL A 559 -13.19 -5.38 8.11
N LEU A 560 -13.27 -5.70 9.40
CA LEU A 560 -12.98 -4.74 10.47
C LEU A 560 -11.51 -4.26 10.45
N SER A 561 -10.56 -5.16 10.13
CA SER A 561 -9.13 -4.81 10.02
C SER A 561 -8.86 -3.81 8.91
N PHE A 562 -9.56 -3.89 7.77
CA PHE A 562 -9.46 -2.90 6.70
C PHE A 562 -10.17 -1.59 7.08
N MET A 563 -11.40 -1.65 7.61
CA MET A 563 -12.17 -0.46 8.02
C MET A 563 -11.51 0.37 9.13
N TYR A 564 -10.67 -0.24 9.98
CA TYR A 564 -9.94 0.45 11.04
C TYR A 564 -8.44 0.65 10.78
N GLY A 565 -7.90 0.09 9.70
CA GLY A 565 -6.50 0.31 9.28
C GLY A 565 -5.49 -0.48 10.13
N LEU A 566 -5.73 -1.78 10.35
CA LEU A 566 -4.82 -2.64 11.12
C LEU A 566 -3.46 -2.79 10.43
N ASN A 567 -3.42 -2.93 9.11
CA ASN A 567 -2.16 -3.07 8.37
C ASN A 567 -1.27 -1.81 8.52
N PRO A 568 -1.77 -0.56 8.32
CA PRO A 568 -1.04 0.65 8.68
C PRO A 568 -0.61 0.73 10.16
N LEU A 569 -1.41 0.21 11.10
CA LEU A 569 -1.06 0.19 12.53
C LEU A 569 0.10 -0.77 12.81
N VAL A 570 0.06 -2.00 12.28
CA VAL A 570 1.12 -2.99 12.43
C VAL A 570 2.41 -2.52 11.76
N TRP A 571 2.33 -1.83 10.61
CA TRP A 571 3.50 -1.19 9.99
C TRP A 571 4.14 -0.13 10.89
N LYS A 572 3.33 0.77 11.46
CA LYS A 572 3.81 1.80 12.40
C LYS A 572 4.35 1.20 13.69
N LEU A 573 3.75 0.13 14.21
CA LEU A 573 4.25 -0.63 15.35
C LEU A 573 5.59 -1.30 15.04
N SER A 574 5.78 -1.83 13.83
CA SER A 574 7.03 -2.47 13.39
C SER A 574 8.21 -1.49 13.43
N LYS A 575 8.03 -0.29 12.85
CA LYS A 575 9.03 0.78 12.90
C LYS A 575 9.27 1.28 14.33
N TRP A 576 8.21 1.39 15.14
CA TRP A 576 8.34 1.81 16.54
C TRP A 576 9.14 0.79 17.38
N ILE A 577 8.90 -0.51 17.23
CA ILE A 577 9.66 -1.55 17.96
C ILE A 577 11.13 -1.55 17.51
N LEU A 578 11.41 -1.50 16.19
CA LEU A 578 12.77 -1.45 15.68
C LEU A 578 13.54 -0.26 16.26
N ASN A 579 13.07 0.97 16.02
CA ASN A 579 13.84 2.17 16.30
C ASN A 579 13.96 2.49 17.81
N ASN A 580 13.06 2.00 18.67
CA ASN A 580 13.11 2.24 20.13
C ASN A 580 13.71 1.07 20.94
N HIS A 581 13.74 -0.16 20.39
CA HIS A 581 14.10 -1.36 21.17
C HIS A 581 15.10 -2.30 20.51
N ILE A 582 15.48 -2.11 19.24
CA ILE A 582 16.45 -2.99 18.55
C ILE A 582 17.58 -2.17 17.91
N TYR A 583 17.29 -1.34 16.91
CA TYR A 583 18.17 -0.32 16.35
C TYR A 583 17.39 0.62 15.43
N GLU A 584 17.85 1.87 15.34
CA GLU A 584 17.30 2.89 14.43
C GLU A 584 17.57 2.51 12.97
N THR A 585 16.52 2.32 12.16
CA THR A 585 16.66 2.01 10.73
C THR A 585 15.43 2.40 9.91
N ASP A 586 15.68 2.96 8.72
CA ASP A 586 14.67 3.21 7.69
C ASP A 586 14.71 2.15 6.56
N ASN A 587 15.44 1.04 6.75
CA ASN A 587 15.56 0.00 5.73
C ASN A 587 14.26 -0.82 5.62
N GLU A 588 13.55 -0.63 4.50
CA GLU A 588 12.25 -1.26 4.22
C GLU A 588 12.27 -2.79 4.33
N ILE A 589 13.38 -3.47 4.02
CA ILE A 589 13.49 -4.93 4.12
C ILE A 589 13.40 -5.36 5.59
N ILE A 590 14.12 -4.69 6.49
CA ILE A 590 14.12 -4.98 7.93
C ILE A 590 12.75 -4.67 8.54
N ILE A 591 12.13 -3.55 8.13
CA ILE A 591 10.78 -3.17 8.56
C ILE A 591 9.73 -4.18 8.08
N SER A 592 9.85 -4.67 6.84
CA SER A 592 8.99 -5.72 6.28
C SER A 592 9.14 -7.07 7.00
N ILE A 593 10.35 -7.42 7.43
CA ILE A 593 10.63 -8.61 8.25
C ILE A 593 9.99 -8.48 9.64
N ALA A 594 10.13 -7.33 10.29
CA ALA A 594 9.48 -7.06 11.58
C ALA A 594 7.94 -7.09 11.45
N PHE A 595 7.39 -6.50 10.39
CA PHE A 595 5.97 -6.52 10.07
C PHE A 595 5.46 -7.96 9.87
N LEU A 596 6.15 -8.77 9.06
CA LEU A 596 5.83 -10.18 8.86
C LEU A 596 5.78 -10.93 10.20
N PHE A 597 6.76 -10.74 11.07
CA PHE A 597 6.83 -11.42 12.36
C PHE A 597 5.69 -11.02 13.29
N ILE A 598 5.41 -9.71 13.44
CA ILE A 598 4.34 -9.20 14.29
C ILE A 598 2.96 -9.64 13.76
N TYR A 599 2.75 -9.58 12.45
CA TYR A 599 1.52 -10.03 11.79
C TYR A 599 1.33 -11.56 11.92
N SER A 600 2.39 -12.34 11.75
CA SER A 600 2.36 -13.80 11.96
C SER A 600 2.08 -14.17 13.41
N LEU A 601 2.62 -13.44 14.39
CA LEU A 601 2.36 -13.66 15.81
C LEU A 601 0.90 -13.33 16.15
N PHE A 602 0.37 -12.21 15.65
CA PHE A 602 -1.04 -11.86 15.78
C PHE A 602 -1.95 -12.96 15.21
N ASN A 603 -1.73 -13.36 13.95
CA ASN A 603 -2.51 -14.42 13.29
C ASN A 603 -2.45 -15.75 14.07
N THR A 604 -1.28 -16.10 14.63
CA THR A 604 -1.12 -17.32 15.45
C THR A 604 -1.96 -17.24 16.73
N ILE A 605 -1.95 -16.10 17.42
CA ILE A 605 -2.76 -15.89 18.64
C ILE A 605 -4.26 -15.97 18.32
N THR A 606 -4.69 -15.47 17.17
CA THR A 606 -6.10 -15.48 16.75
C THR A 606 -6.59 -16.84 16.27
N GLU A 607 -5.70 -17.66 15.69
CA GLU A 607 -6.03 -19.01 15.20
C GLU A 607 -5.96 -20.08 16.31
N LEU A 608 -5.12 -19.88 17.33
CA LEU A 608 -4.90 -20.82 18.43
C LEU A 608 -6.18 -21.37 19.08
N PRO A 609 -7.25 -20.59 19.37
CA PRO A 609 -8.49 -21.12 19.93
C PRO A 609 -9.24 -22.06 18.98
N PHE A 610 -9.22 -21.79 17.67
CA PHE A 610 -9.84 -22.63 16.65
C PHE A 610 -9.06 -23.93 16.46
N SER A 611 -7.72 -23.84 16.42
CA SER A 611 -6.83 -25.00 16.37
C SER A 611 -7.02 -25.91 17.60
N LEU A 612 -7.06 -25.34 18.81
CA LEU A 612 -7.35 -26.07 20.05
C LEU A 612 -8.75 -26.70 20.04
N TYR A 613 -9.79 -25.98 19.61
CA TYR A 613 -11.15 -26.52 19.51
C TYR A 613 -11.21 -27.67 18.50
N LYS A 614 -10.60 -27.51 17.31
CA LYS A 614 -10.54 -28.58 16.30
C LYS A 614 -9.91 -29.84 16.88
N THR A 615 -8.68 -29.75 17.39
CA THR A 615 -7.94 -30.92 17.90
C THR A 615 -8.59 -31.55 19.14
N PHE A 616 -8.92 -30.75 20.16
CA PHE A 616 -9.29 -31.27 21.48
C PHE A 616 -10.80 -31.30 21.76
N VAL A 617 -11.64 -30.76 20.88
CA VAL A 617 -13.12 -30.88 20.97
C VAL A 617 -13.66 -31.69 19.79
N LEU A 618 -13.39 -31.28 18.55
CA LEU A 618 -14.01 -31.87 17.36
C LEU A 618 -13.41 -33.23 16.97
N GLU A 619 -12.09 -33.32 16.80
CA GLU A 619 -11.44 -34.59 16.45
C GLU A 619 -11.45 -35.56 17.65
N GLU A 620 -11.46 -35.06 18.89
CA GLU A 620 -11.66 -35.85 20.13
C GLU A 620 -13.07 -36.44 20.22
N LYS A 621 -14.13 -35.68 19.88
CA LYS A 621 -15.53 -36.16 19.88
C LYS A 621 -15.72 -37.39 18.99
N HIS A 622 -15.03 -37.43 17.85
CA HIS A 622 -15.17 -38.50 16.85
C HIS A 622 -14.11 -39.61 16.97
N GLY A 623 -13.16 -39.47 17.91
CA GLY A 623 -12.14 -40.47 18.20
C GLY A 623 -10.92 -40.44 17.28
N PHE A 624 -10.70 -39.35 16.54
CA PHE A 624 -9.56 -39.19 15.63
C PHE A 624 -8.35 -38.51 16.25
N ASN A 625 -8.51 -37.78 17.35
CA ASN A 625 -7.41 -37.12 18.05
C ASN A 625 -6.54 -38.11 18.84
N ASN A 626 -5.25 -38.20 18.47
CA ASN A 626 -4.21 -38.84 19.29
C ASN A 626 -3.18 -37.83 19.84
N THR A 627 -3.34 -36.54 19.51
CA THR A 627 -2.39 -35.48 19.90
C THR A 627 -2.55 -35.15 21.38
N THR A 628 -1.43 -35.06 22.11
CA THR A 628 -1.40 -34.55 23.49
C THR A 628 -1.14 -33.04 23.52
N ILE A 629 -1.60 -32.34 24.57
CA ILE A 629 -1.37 -30.90 24.74
C ILE A 629 0.13 -30.55 24.69
N GLY A 630 1.00 -31.38 25.26
CA GLY A 630 2.45 -31.19 25.20
C GLY A 630 3.03 -31.34 23.78
N LEU A 631 2.52 -32.29 22.99
CA LEU A 631 2.92 -32.46 21.58
C LEU A 631 2.40 -31.29 20.72
N PHE A 632 1.16 -30.86 20.94
CA PHE A 632 0.57 -29.70 20.27
C PHE A 632 1.38 -28.43 20.52
N ILE A 633 1.72 -28.11 21.77
CA ILE A 633 2.55 -26.94 22.12
C ILE A 633 3.94 -27.05 21.49
N LYS A 634 4.58 -28.23 21.51
CA LYS A 634 5.87 -28.47 20.86
C LYS A 634 5.80 -28.18 19.35
N ASP A 635 4.79 -28.71 18.67
CA ASP A 635 4.62 -28.53 17.23
C ASP A 635 4.32 -27.07 16.85
N THR A 636 3.52 -26.35 17.65
CA THR A 636 3.29 -24.90 17.49
C THR A 636 4.59 -24.11 17.64
N ILE A 637 5.41 -24.41 18.66
CA ILE A 637 6.70 -23.72 18.88
C ILE A 637 7.68 -24.01 17.73
N ILE A 638 7.79 -25.26 17.27
CA ILE A 638 8.64 -25.62 16.12
C ILE A 638 8.18 -24.88 14.86
N SER A 639 6.87 -24.78 14.64
CA SER A 639 6.31 -24.05 13.48
C SER A 639 6.64 -22.55 13.52
N LEU A 640 6.53 -21.92 14.69
CA LEU A 640 6.92 -20.52 14.90
C LEU A 640 8.42 -20.28 14.68
N LEU A 641 9.28 -21.17 15.17
CA LEU A 641 10.73 -21.10 14.98
C LEU A 641 11.12 -21.29 13.50
N LEU A 642 10.45 -22.19 12.78
CA LEU A 642 10.66 -22.38 11.34
C LEU A 642 10.22 -21.15 10.53
N MET A 643 9.10 -20.51 10.89
CA MET A 643 8.70 -19.23 10.30
C MET A 643 9.77 -18.17 10.54
N ALA A 644 10.19 -17.99 11.81
CA ALA A 644 11.18 -16.99 12.19
C ALA A 644 12.57 -17.21 11.54
N ALA A 645 12.93 -18.45 11.19
CA ALA A 645 14.18 -18.76 10.49
C ALA A 645 14.08 -18.60 8.96
N ILE A 646 12.98 -19.05 8.33
CA ILE A 646 12.87 -19.15 6.87
C ILE A 646 12.16 -17.93 6.25
N GLY A 647 11.12 -17.41 6.91
CA GLY A 647 10.30 -16.29 6.44
C GLY A 647 11.13 -15.02 6.15
N PRO A 648 12.01 -14.57 7.06
CA PRO A 648 12.86 -13.40 6.81
C PRO A 648 13.79 -13.55 5.61
N ILE A 649 14.30 -14.76 5.36
CA ILE A 649 15.18 -15.02 4.21
C ILE A 649 14.38 -14.89 2.90
N ILE A 650 13.20 -15.53 2.83
CA ILE A 650 12.37 -15.49 1.62
C ILE A 650 11.84 -14.08 1.35
N ILE A 651 11.27 -13.39 2.34
CA ILE A 651 10.73 -12.04 2.15
C ILE A 651 11.85 -11.02 1.92
N GLY A 652 12.98 -11.12 2.61
CA GLY A 652 14.13 -10.24 2.39
C GLY A 652 14.69 -10.36 0.97
N VAL A 653 14.81 -11.58 0.44
CA VAL A 653 15.23 -11.81 -0.96
C VAL A 653 14.18 -11.30 -1.95
N ILE A 654 12.88 -11.54 -1.72
CA ILE A 654 11.82 -11.07 -2.62
C ILE A 654 11.79 -9.54 -2.69
N VAL A 655 11.76 -8.83 -1.54
CA VAL A 655 11.75 -7.36 -1.51
C VAL A 655 13.01 -6.79 -2.15
N TYR A 656 14.19 -7.34 -1.84
CA TYR A 656 15.45 -6.94 -2.47
C TYR A 656 15.43 -7.10 -3.99
N VAL A 657 14.96 -8.23 -4.52
CA VAL A 657 14.87 -8.47 -5.97
C VAL A 657 13.91 -7.48 -6.64
N ILE A 658 12.75 -7.22 -6.03
CA ILE A 658 11.78 -6.24 -6.55
C ILE A 658 12.42 -4.84 -6.62
N GLN A 659 13.07 -4.40 -5.54
CA GLN A 659 13.74 -3.09 -5.46
C GLN A 659 14.94 -2.98 -6.43
N ALA A 660 15.69 -4.05 -6.67
CA ALA A 660 16.96 -4.01 -7.39
C ALA A 660 16.87 -4.22 -8.91
N THR A 661 15.76 -4.74 -9.46
CA THR A 661 15.72 -5.25 -10.85
C THR A 661 14.84 -4.47 -11.84
N GLY A 662 14.26 -3.34 -11.42
CA GLY A 662 13.66 -2.36 -12.33
C GLY A 662 12.42 -2.88 -13.11
N PRO A 663 12.15 -2.41 -14.35
CA PRO A 663 10.90 -2.72 -15.06
C PRO A 663 10.62 -4.21 -15.33
N LEU A 664 11.63 -5.08 -15.25
CA LEU A 664 11.51 -6.53 -15.44
C LEU A 664 11.45 -7.31 -14.11
N PHE A 665 11.29 -6.63 -12.97
CA PHE A 665 11.39 -7.26 -11.66
C PHE A 665 10.42 -8.43 -11.46
N TRP A 666 9.24 -8.39 -12.07
CA TRP A 666 8.22 -9.43 -11.99
C TRP A 666 8.75 -10.78 -12.51
N LEU A 667 9.57 -10.75 -13.56
CA LEU A 667 10.20 -11.94 -14.14
C LEU A 667 11.33 -12.46 -13.25
N TYR A 668 12.19 -11.57 -12.73
CA TYR A 668 13.27 -11.96 -11.82
C TYR A 668 12.73 -12.51 -10.48
N THR A 669 11.67 -11.89 -9.95
CA THR A 669 10.98 -12.35 -8.74
C THR A 669 10.32 -13.70 -8.98
N TRP A 670 9.68 -13.92 -10.13
CA TRP A 670 9.16 -15.24 -10.52
C TRP A 670 10.26 -16.31 -10.61
N ILE A 671 11.40 -16.03 -11.27
CA ILE A 671 12.54 -16.95 -11.37
C ILE A 671 13.04 -17.34 -9.96
N VAL A 672 13.16 -16.36 -9.06
CA VAL A 672 13.63 -16.57 -7.69
C VAL A 672 12.61 -17.35 -6.86
N VAL A 673 11.31 -17.04 -6.95
CA VAL A 673 10.25 -17.79 -6.27
C VAL A 673 10.14 -19.22 -6.79
N PHE A 674 10.32 -19.45 -8.10
CA PHE A 674 10.39 -20.79 -8.69
C PHE A 674 11.60 -21.58 -8.18
N ALA A 675 12.79 -20.97 -8.15
CA ALA A 675 13.99 -21.60 -7.60
C ALA A 675 13.83 -21.95 -6.10
N ILE A 676 13.31 -21.03 -5.30
CA ILE A 676 12.97 -21.27 -3.88
C ILE A 676 11.95 -22.41 -3.76
N SER A 677 10.95 -22.48 -4.63
CA SER A 677 9.94 -23.55 -4.63
C SER A 677 10.56 -24.94 -4.88
N LEU A 678 11.44 -25.07 -5.89
CA LEU A 678 12.16 -26.32 -6.17
C LEU A 678 13.09 -26.74 -5.03
N ILE A 679 13.76 -25.78 -4.39
CA ILE A 679 14.59 -26.00 -3.20
C ILE A 679 13.72 -26.49 -2.04
N MET A 680 12.59 -25.83 -1.76
CA MET A 680 11.67 -26.17 -0.68
C MET A 680 10.98 -27.52 -0.88
N MET A 681 10.64 -27.91 -2.12
CA MET A 681 10.17 -29.27 -2.44
C MET A 681 11.19 -30.37 -2.05
N THR A 682 12.48 -30.04 -1.99
CA THR A 682 13.54 -30.96 -1.53
C THR A 682 13.77 -30.84 -0.02
N ILE A 683 13.86 -29.61 0.52
CA ILE A 683 14.13 -29.35 1.94
C ILE A 683 12.97 -29.80 2.84
N TYR A 684 11.72 -29.56 2.45
CA TYR A 684 10.56 -29.83 3.31
C TYR A 684 10.48 -31.29 3.78
N PRO A 685 10.44 -32.31 2.90
CA PRO A 685 10.31 -33.69 3.33
C PRO A 685 11.62 -34.31 3.84
N THR A 686 12.78 -33.65 3.65
CA THR A 686 14.09 -34.18 4.08
C THR A 686 14.62 -33.58 5.38
N LEU A 687 14.25 -32.34 5.70
CA LEU A 687 14.75 -31.61 6.88
C LEU A 687 13.62 -31.05 7.76
N ILE A 688 12.49 -30.60 7.20
CA ILE A 688 11.42 -29.96 7.99
C ILE A 688 10.45 -30.99 8.57
N ALA A 689 9.86 -31.86 7.73
CA ALA A 689 8.91 -32.86 8.18
C ALA A 689 9.45 -33.84 9.25
N PRO A 690 10.76 -34.21 9.26
CA PRO A 690 11.37 -34.99 10.33
C PRO A 690 11.48 -34.30 11.71
N LEU A 691 11.28 -32.98 11.81
CA LEU A 691 11.22 -32.28 13.12
C LEU A 691 9.92 -32.59 13.88
N PHE A 692 8.87 -32.89 13.11
CA PHE A 692 7.53 -33.21 13.60
C PHE A 692 7.35 -34.72 13.77
N ASN A 693 7.64 -35.52 12.73
CA ASN A 693 7.36 -36.96 12.69
C ASN A 693 8.66 -37.79 12.61
N LYS A 694 8.67 -38.97 13.24
CA LYS A 694 9.77 -39.94 13.11
C LYS A 694 9.56 -40.77 11.84
N TYR A 695 10.56 -40.75 10.97
CA TYR A 695 10.65 -41.64 9.81
C TYR A 695 11.51 -42.85 10.18
N SER A 696 10.99 -44.06 9.93
CA SER A 696 11.68 -45.35 10.14
C SER A 696 11.62 -46.16 8.83
N PRO A 697 12.59 -47.03 8.50
CA PRO A 697 12.48 -47.87 7.31
C PRO A 697 11.26 -48.81 7.39
N VAL A 698 10.71 -49.23 6.24
CA VAL A 698 9.83 -50.41 6.18
C VAL A 698 10.71 -51.66 6.21
N GLU A 699 10.27 -52.68 6.94
CA GLU A 699 10.93 -53.98 7.10
C GLU A 699 9.89 -55.10 6.89
N GLY A 700 10.33 -56.36 6.74
CA GLY A 700 9.45 -57.50 6.49
C GLY A 700 9.04 -57.70 5.02
N GLU A 701 8.03 -58.55 4.81
CA GLU A 701 7.57 -59.03 3.50
C GLU A 701 7.04 -57.91 2.58
N LEU A 702 6.11 -57.10 3.11
CA LEU A 702 5.60 -55.85 2.52
C LEU A 702 6.67 -54.97 1.87
N LYS A 703 7.87 -54.87 2.47
CA LYS A 703 8.99 -54.09 1.91
C LYS A 703 9.42 -54.63 0.55
N GLU A 704 9.59 -55.94 0.43
CA GLU A 704 10.04 -56.60 -0.80
C GLU A 704 8.95 -56.61 -1.86
N SER A 705 7.68 -56.79 -1.46
CA SER A 705 6.52 -56.66 -2.35
C SER A 705 6.40 -55.25 -2.96
N ILE A 706 6.58 -54.20 -2.15
CA ILE A 706 6.60 -52.81 -2.63
C ILE A 706 7.78 -52.56 -3.57
N LEU A 707 8.97 -53.10 -3.29
CA LEU A 707 10.13 -52.97 -4.16
C LEU A 707 9.97 -53.75 -5.48
N ALA A 708 9.30 -54.91 -5.44
CA ALA A 708 8.94 -55.68 -6.63
C ALA A 708 7.93 -54.93 -7.50
N LEU A 709 6.89 -54.34 -6.91
CA LEU A 709 5.92 -53.49 -7.61
C LEU A 709 6.60 -52.25 -8.21
N ALA A 710 7.40 -51.51 -7.43
CA ALA A 710 8.15 -50.35 -7.90
C ALA A 710 9.07 -50.69 -9.09
N LYS A 711 9.72 -51.85 -9.06
CA LYS A 711 10.51 -52.37 -10.19
C LYS A 711 9.65 -52.73 -11.41
N ARG A 712 8.44 -53.25 -11.22
CA ARG A 712 7.50 -53.62 -12.30
C ARG A 712 6.90 -52.39 -13.01
N VAL A 713 6.76 -51.24 -12.33
CA VAL A 713 6.29 -49.96 -12.94
C VAL A 713 7.41 -49.07 -13.50
N ASP A 714 8.68 -49.45 -13.29
CA ASP A 714 9.89 -48.62 -13.55
C ASP A 714 9.93 -47.32 -12.71
N PHE A 715 9.66 -47.44 -11.41
CA PHE A 715 9.77 -46.35 -10.44
C PHE A 715 11.13 -46.39 -9.72
N PRO A 716 11.92 -45.29 -9.71
CA PRO A 716 13.26 -45.27 -9.09
C PRO A 716 13.19 -45.11 -7.57
N ALA A 717 12.68 -46.13 -6.86
CA ALA A 717 12.61 -46.17 -5.41
C ALA A 717 14.01 -46.31 -4.78
N THR A 718 14.49 -45.25 -4.13
CA THR A 718 15.79 -45.28 -3.44
C THR A 718 15.68 -45.61 -1.96
N LYS A 719 14.58 -45.21 -1.30
CA LYS A 719 14.27 -45.49 0.12
C LYS A 719 12.76 -45.55 0.33
N LEU A 720 12.34 -46.41 1.25
CA LEU A 720 10.96 -46.65 1.65
C LEU A 720 10.86 -46.47 3.17
N PHE A 721 9.91 -45.65 3.64
CA PHE A 721 9.78 -45.27 5.05
C PHE A 721 8.34 -45.40 5.56
N VAL A 722 8.20 -45.76 6.84
CA VAL A 722 7.01 -45.51 7.66
C VAL A 722 7.16 -44.19 8.40
N VAL A 723 6.09 -43.41 8.50
CA VAL A 723 5.99 -42.20 9.34
C VAL A 723 4.96 -42.40 10.46
N ASP A 724 5.28 -41.97 11.68
CA ASP A 724 4.48 -42.23 12.91
C ASP A 724 3.27 -41.29 13.10
N ASN A 725 2.47 -41.12 12.05
CA ASN A 725 1.29 -40.25 12.03
C ASN A 725 0.25 -40.60 13.12
N SER A 726 0.18 -41.87 13.56
CA SER A 726 -0.72 -42.31 14.63
C SER A 726 -0.59 -41.52 15.94
N LYS A 727 0.54 -40.84 16.18
CA LYS A 727 0.73 -39.91 17.32
C LYS A 727 -0.07 -38.61 17.22
N ARG A 728 -0.64 -38.30 16.06
CA ARG A 728 -1.38 -37.06 15.79
C ARG A 728 -2.83 -37.34 15.44
N SER A 729 -3.07 -38.21 14.46
CA SER A 729 -4.41 -38.60 14.01
C SER A 729 -4.52 -40.08 13.70
N GLY A 730 -5.74 -40.61 13.72
CA GLY A 730 -6.05 -41.95 13.22
C GLY A 730 -5.98 -42.10 11.68
N HIS A 731 -5.87 -40.97 10.95
CA HIS A 731 -6.00 -40.96 9.50
C HIS A 731 -4.89 -41.71 8.76
N MET A 732 -5.21 -42.24 7.58
CA MET A 732 -4.33 -43.02 6.72
C MET A 732 -3.86 -42.22 5.49
N ASN A 733 -2.64 -42.47 5.03
CA ASN A 733 -2.13 -41.92 3.77
C ASN A 733 -0.87 -42.65 3.26
N ALA A 734 -0.58 -42.52 1.97
CA ALA A 734 0.68 -42.86 1.32
C ALA A 734 1.10 -41.71 0.41
N TYR A 735 2.40 -41.48 0.21
CA TYR A 735 2.88 -40.51 -0.77
C TYR A 735 4.32 -40.76 -1.21
N PHE A 736 4.69 -40.25 -2.38
CA PHE A 736 6.07 -40.21 -2.85
C PHE A 736 6.65 -38.79 -2.90
N TYR A 737 7.97 -38.65 -2.74
CA TYR A 737 8.67 -37.39 -2.93
C TYR A 737 10.08 -37.57 -3.52
N GLY A 738 10.67 -36.46 -4.00
CA GLY A 738 12.03 -36.39 -4.53
C GLY A 738 12.11 -36.27 -6.05
N PHE A 739 13.22 -35.68 -6.51
CA PHE A 739 13.48 -35.38 -7.92
C PHE A 739 14.28 -36.48 -8.63
N PHE A 740 14.07 -36.58 -9.95
CA PHE A 740 14.78 -37.48 -10.86
C PHE A 740 14.85 -38.93 -10.33
N LYS A 741 16.06 -39.48 -10.19
CA LYS A 741 16.32 -40.85 -9.74
C LYS A 741 16.32 -41.03 -8.21
N ASN A 742 16.19 -39.95 -7.43
CA ASN A 742 16.27 -39.97 -5.96
C ASN A 742 14.87 -39.90 -5.33
N LYS A 743 13.97 -40.81 -5.74
CA LYS A 743 12.61 -40.86 -5.18
C LYS A 743 12.53 -41.71 -3.93
N ARG A 744 11.63 -41.31 -3.04
CA ARG A 744 11.32 -41.98 -1.77
C ARG A 744 9.82 -42.19 -1.65
N ILE A 745 9.44 -43.31 -1.05
CA ILE A 745 8.05 -43.66 -0.75
C ILE A 745 7.86 -43.54 0.77
N VAL A 746 6.74 -42.95 1.20
CA VAL A 746 6.33 -42.85 2.61
C VAL A 746 4.95 -43.44 2.78
N LEU A 747 4.81 -44.27 3.81
CA LEU A 747 3.53 -44.84 4.26
C LEU A 747 3.24 -44.32 5.67
N TYR A 748 1.98 -44.00 5.97
CA TYR A 748 1.56 -43.75 7.35
C TYR A 748 1.51 -45.09 8.12
N ASP A 749 1.92 -45.07 9.38
CA ASP A 749 1.89 -46.27 10.23
C ASP A 749 0.46 -46.76 10.53
N THR A 750 -0.55 -45.91 10.36
CA THR A 750 -1.98 -46.25 10.38
C THR A 750 -2.39 -47.08 9.17
N LEU A 751 -1.96 -46.69 7.96
CA LEU A 751 -2.29 -47.39 6.71
C LEU A 751 -1.87 -48.88 6.77
N ILE A 752 -0.65 -49.13 7.25
CA ILE A 752 -0.06 -50.49 7.37
C ILE A 752 -0.75 -51.33 8.47
N LYS A 753 -1.47 -50.72 9.41
CA LYS A 753 -2.17 -51.42 10.51
C LYS A 753 -3.62 -51.77 10.19
N GLU A 754 -4.25 -51.00 9.30
CA GLU A 754 -5.69 -51.04 9.06
C GLU A 754 -6.07 -51.63 7.69
N LEU A 755 -5.11 -51.73 6.76
CA LEU A 755 -5.26 -52.36 5.44
C LEU A 755 -4.44 -53.65 5.33
N GLU A 756 -4.85 -54.54 4.42
CA GLU A 756 -4.10 -55.76 4.09
C GLU A 756 -3.02 -55.47 3.04
N GLU A 757 -2.03 -56.35 2.88
CA GLU A 757 -0.89 -56.10 1.99
C GLU A 757 -1.31 -55.87 0.53
N GLU A 758 -2.31 -56.60 0.04
CA GLU A 758 -2.84 -56.40 -1.32
C GLU A 758 -3.53 -55.03 -1.48
N ASP A 759 -4.29 -54.55 -0.49
CA ASP A 759 -4.89 -53.21 -0.50
C ASP A 759 -3.80 -52.11 -0.51
N VAL A 760 -2.74 -52.27 0.29
CA VAL A 760 -1.61 -51.33 0.34
C VAL A 760 -0.86 -51.29 -0.98
N LEU A 761 -0.69 -52.44 -1.65
CA LEU A 761 -0.08 -52.52 -2.98
C LEU A 761 -0.98 -51.89 -4.07
N ALA A 762 -2.31 -52.04 -3.97
CA ALA A 762 -3.26 -51.39 -4.87
C ALA A 762 -3.19 -49.86 -4.75
N VAL A 763 -3.24 -49.32 -3.53
CA VAL A 763 -3.08 -47.87 -3.26
C VAL A 763 -1.73 -47.36 -3.76
N LEU A 764 -0.64 -48.11 -3.58
CA LEU A 764 0.66 -47.74 -4.15
C LEU A 764 0.70 -47.82 -5.68
N CYS A 765 -0.11 -48.67 -6.31
CA CYS A 765 -0.22 -48.71 -7.77
C CYS A 765 -0.92 -47.45 -8.33
N HIS A 766 -1.96 -46.94 -7.65
CA HIS A 766 -2.57 -45.63 -7.92
C HIS A 766 -1.51 -44.51 -7.80
N GLU A 767 -0.75 -44.46 -6.70
CA GLU A 767 0.36 -43.50 -6.51
C GLU A 767 1.40 -43.58 -7.65
N PHE A 768 1.76 -44.78 -8.10
CA PHE A 768 2.65 -44.95 -9.24
C PHE A 768 2.04 -44.48 -10.57
N GLY A 769 0.71 -44.48 -10.72
CA GLY A 769 0.00 -43.85 -11.84
C GLY A 769 0.23 -42.34 -11.92
N HIS A 770 0.10 -41.64 -10.79
CA HIS A 770 0.40 -40.20 -10.69
C HIS A 770 1.84 -39.87 -11.10
N TYR A 771 2.81 -40.72 -10.72
CA TYR A 771 4.18 -40.60 -11.22
C TYR A 771 4.28 -40.87 -12.72
N LYS A 772 3.73 -41.99 -13.21
CA LYS A 772 3.89 -42.44 -14.60
C LYS A 772 3.34 -41.44 -15.60
N MET A 773 2.20 -40.81 -15.27
CA MET A 773 1.57 -39.78 -16.09
C MET A 773 2.08 -38.36 -15.79
N SER A 774 3.01 -38.21 -14.84
CA SER A 774 3.66 -36.94 -14.46
C SER A 774 2.68 -35.86 -13.96
N HIS A 775 1.64 -36.26 -13.23
CA HIS A 775 0.59 -35.35 -12.72
C HIS A 775 1.16 -34.20 -11.88
N THR A 776 2.11 -34.48 -10.98
CA THR A 776 2.81 -33.48 -10.18
C THR A 776 3.51 -32.41 -11.03
N LEU A 777 4.12 -32.80 -12.16
CA LEU A 777 4.81 -31.88 -13.06
C LEU A 777 3.83 -31.02 -13.86
N ARG A 778 2.71 -31.60 -14.30
CA ARG A 778 1.62 -30.87 -14.99
C ARG A 778 1.01 -29.81 -14.06
N LEU A 779 0.70 -30.18 -12.82
CA LEU A 779 0.18 -29.24 -11.81
C LEU A 779 1.21 -28.16 -11.44
N MET A 780 2.48 -28.52 -11.27
CA MET A 780 3.54 -27.53 -11.00
C MET A 780 3.67 -26.53 -12.16
N ALA A 781 3.65 -26.98 -13.42
CA ALA A 781 3.71 -26.09 -14.57
C ALA A 781 2.52 -25.11 -14.61
N LEU A 782 1.30 -25.62 -14.38
CA LEU A 782 0.09 -24.79 -14.28
C LEU A 782 0.19 -23.75 -13.14
N GLN A 783 0.72 -24.14 -11.99
CA GLN A 783 0.98 -23.24 -10.86
C GLN A 783 2.03 -22.17 -11.19
N GLN A 784 3.09 -22.51 -11.93
CA GLN A 784 4.11 -21.51 -12.32
C GLN A 784 3.57 -20.48 -13.32
N VAL A 785 2.66 -20.87 -14.23
CA VAL A 785 1.96 -19.91 -15.12
C VAL A 785 1.10 -18.94 -14.30
N TYR A 786 0.40 -19.44 -13.28
CA TYR A 786 -0.37 -18.60 -12.36
C TYR A 786 0.51 -17.62 -11.57
N ILE A 787 1.63 -18.07 -10.99
CA ILE A 787 2.55 -17.21 -10.23
C ILE A 787 3.22 -16.17 -11.15
N LEU A 788 3.56 -16.54 -12.39
CA LEU A 788 4.08 -15.60 -13.40
C LEU A 788 3.06 -14.51 -13.73
N GLY A 789 1.80 -14.90 -13.97
CA GLY A 789 0.69 -13.96 -14.22
C GLY A 789 0.43 -13.03 -13.03
N PHE A 790 0.48 -13.56 -11.80
CA PHE A 790 0.36 -12.78 -10.57
C PHE A 790 1.45 -11.70 -10.45
N PHE A 791 2.73 -12.06 -10.61
CA PHE A 791 3.81 -11.07 -10.54
C PHE A 791 3.80 -10.08 -11.71
N TYR A 792 3.47 -10.52 -12.93
CA TYR A 792 3.32 -9.63 -14.08
C TYR A 792 2.25 -8.57 -13.82
N LEU A 793 1.06 -8.98 -13.36
CA LEU A 793 -0.02 -8.05 -13.05
C LEU A 793 0.30 -7.17 -11.83
N PHE A 794 0.96 -7.70 -10.80
CA PHE A 794 1.48 -6.89 -9.69
C PHE A 794 2.40 -5.76 -10.19
N GLY A 795 3.25 -6.02 -11.20
CA GLY A 795 4.09 -5.01 -11.84
C GLY A 795 3.33 -3.85 -12.51
N LEU A 796 2.06 -4.05 -12.88
CA LEU A 796 1.20 -2.98 -13.42
C LEU A 796 0.61 -2.10 -12.30
N PHE A 797 0.37 -2.67 -11.11
CA PHE A 797 -0.32 -1.99 -10.00
C PHE A 797 0.58 -1.53 -8.84
N MET A 798 1.82 -2.02 -8.72
CA MET A 798 2.68 -1.74 -7.56
C MET A 798 3.02 -0.24 -7.35
N ASN A 799 2.87 0.57 -8.39
CA ASN A 799 3.13 2.02 -8.37
C ASN A 799 1.85 2.86 -8.22
N ASP A 800 0.65 2.24 -8.15
CA ASP A 800 -0.60 2.97 -7.91
C ASP A 800 -0.68 3.46 -6.46
N VAL A 801 -0.42 4.75 -6.26
CA VAL A 801 -0.53 5.40 -4.94
C VAL A 801 -1.98 5.39 -4.43
N LYS A 802 -2.99 5.21 -5.28
CA LYS A 802 -4.39 5.06 -4.86
C LYS A 802 -4.62 3.73 -4.12
N LEU A 803 -4.02 2.63 -4.57
CA LEU A 803 -4.05 1.33 -3.90
C LEU A 803 -3.59 1.45 -2.43
N PHE A 804 -2.44 2.09 -2.19
CA PHE A 804 -1.94 2.31 -0.83
C PHE A 804 -2.84 3.25 -0.02
N ASN A 805 -3.31 4.35 -0.62
CA ASN A 805 -4.20 5.32 0.04
C ASN A 805 -5.54 4.72 0.48
N ASP A 806 -6.21 3.93 -0.36
CA ASP A 806 -7.52 3.34 -0.05
C ASP A 806 -7.45 2.37 1.15
N PHE A 807 -6.28 1.78 1.41
CA PHE A 807 -5.98 0.93 2.58
C PHE A 807 -5.29 1.68 3.75
N GLY A 808 -5.18 3.01 3.69
CA GLY A 808 -4.69 3.86 4.79
C GLY A 808 -3.17 4.10 4.83
N PHE A 809 -2.43 3.70 3.80
CA PHE A 809 -1.00 3.97 3.65
C PHE A 809 -0.79 5.30 2.88
N HIS A 810 -0.96 6.42 3.59
CA HIS A 810 -0.96 7.77 3.01
C HIS A 810 0.42 8.44 2.87
N GLN A 811 1.49 7.81 3.36
CA GLN A 811 2.82 8.44 3.52
C GLN A 811 3.95 7.63 2.89
N GLU A 812 3.72 6.33 2.65
CA GLU A 812 4.72 5.33 2.29
C GLU A 812 4.04 4.28 1.41
N THR A 813 4.75 3.72 0.43
CA THR A 813 4.26 2.64 -0.45
C THR A 813 5.18 1.41 -0.38
N PRO A 814 5.23 0.67 0.75
CA PRO A 814 6.20 -0.41 0.93
C PRO A 814 5.91 -1.58 -0.01
N VAL A 815 6.94 -2.16 -0.61
CA VAL A 815 6.86 -3.26 -1.58
C VAL A 815 6.15 -4.47 -0.98
N PHE A 816 6.50 -4.87 0.25
CA PHE A 816 5.85 -6.03 0.89
C PHE A 816 4.37 -5.77 1.21
N VAL A 817 4.03 -4.54 1.60
CA VAL A 817 2.63 -4.12 1.80
C VAL A 817 1.88 -4.15 0.46
N GLY A 818 2.47 -3.62 -0.61
CA GLY A 818 1.88 -3.65 -1.95
C GLY A 818 1.58 -5.07 -2.44
N LEU A 819 2.52 -6.00 -2.21
CA LEU A 819 2.35 -7.41 -2.55
C LEU A 819 1.16 -8.06 -1.80
N LEU A 820 0.99 -7.73 -0.51
CA LEU A 820 -0.15 -8.19 0.29
C LEU A 820 -1.48 -7.56 -0.16
N LEU A 821 -1.51 -6.25 -0.41
CA LEU A 821 -2.72 -5.54 -0.87
C LEU A 821 -3.16 -6.02 -2.26
N PHE A 822 -2.22 -6.24 -3.18
CA PHE A 822 -2.50 -6.80 -4.50
C PHE A 822 -3.04 -8.24 -4.39
N GLY A 823 -2.53 -9.04 -3.45
CA GLY A 823 -3.06 -10.37 -3.14
C GLY A 823 -4.56 -10.38 -2.78
N LEU A 824 -5.05 -9.34 -2.08
CA LEU A 824 -6.47 -9.19 -1.76
C LEU A 824 -7.33 -8.89 -2.99
N ILE A 825 -6.83 -8.03 -3.89
CA ILE A 825 -7.52 -7.67 -5.14
C ILE A 825 -7.54 -8.85 -6.12
N PHE A 826 -6.47 -9.66 -6.13
CA PHE A 826 -6.33 -10.81 -7.00
C PHE A 826 -7.17 -12.03 -6.55
N HIS A 827 -7.72 -12.01 -5.33
CA HIS A 827 -8.47 -13.13 -4.73
C HIS A 827 -9.56 -13.77 -5.62
N PRO A 828 -10.37 -13.03 -6.41
CA PRO A 828 -11.33 -13.64 -7.35
C PRO A 828 -10.65 -14.49 -8.44
N VAL A 829 -9.47 -14.07 -8.90
CA VAL A 829 -8.68 -14.81 -9.89
C VAL A 829 -8.07 -16.07 -9.24
N SER A 830 -7.65 -15.97 -7.97
CA SER A 830 -7.23 -17.12 -7.16
C SER A 830 -8.33 -18.18 -7.06
N GLN A 831 -9.59 -17.78 -6.83
CA GLN A 831 -10.73 -18.72 -6.75
C GLN A 831 -11.06 -19.36 -8.11
N LEU A 832 -11.05 -18.59 -9.19
CA LEU A 832 -11.23 -19.13 -10.56
C LEU A 832 -10.11 -20.11 -10.93
N PHE A 833 -8.87 -19.83 -10.54
CA PHE A 833 -7.74 -20.74 -10.75
C PHE A 833 -7.85 -22.02 -9.90
N SER A 834 -8.30 -21.90 -8.65
CA SER A 834 -8.57 -23.03 -7.75
C SER A 834 -9.55 -24.03 -8.38
N PHE A 835 -10.64 -23.54 -8.97
CA PHE A 835 -11.60 -24.37 -9.72
C PHE A 835 -10.97 -25.11 -10.91
N VAL A 836 -10.08 -24.45 -11.67
CA VAL A 836 -9.33 -25.10 -12.77
C VAL A 836 -8.41 -26.20 -12.23
N VAL A 837 -7.70 -25.96 -11.11
CA VAL A 837 -6.86 -26.97 -10.45
C VAL A 837 -7.70 -28.17 -9.98
N HIS A 838 -8.89 -27.95 -9.42
CA HIS A 838 -9.79 -29.04 -9.01
C HIS A 838 -10.27 -29.90 -10.20
N ILE A 839 -10.53 -29.31 -11.37
CA ILE A 839 -10.84 -30.05 -12.60
C ILE A 839 -9.66 -30.95 -13.00
N PHE A 840 -8.43 -30.43 -12.99
CA PHE A 840 -7.25 -31.23 -13.31
C PHE A 840 -6.97 -32.32 -12.27
N SER A 841 -7.11 -32.04 -10.97
CA SER A 841 -6.89 -33.05 -9.91
C SER A 841 -7.86 -34.22 -10.06
N ARG A 842 -9.17 -33.99 -10.12
CA ARG A 842 -10.16 -35.07 -10.27
C ARG A 842 -9.95 -35.89 -11.55
N LYS A 843 -9.52 -35.25 -12.64
CA LYS A 843 -9.13 -35.97 -13.86
C LYS A 843 -7.90 -36.85 -13.62
N PHE A 844 -6.90 -36.35 -12.89
CA PHE A 844 -5.67 -37.07 -12.56
C PHE A 844 -5.91 -38.24 -11.58
N GLU A 845 -6.88 -38.14 -10.66
CA GLU A 845 -7.33 -39.30 -9.85
C GLU A 845 -7.90 -40.41 -10.75
N TYR A 846 -8.85 -40.10 -11.64
CA TYR A 846 -9.41 -41.10 -12.56
C TYR A 846 -8.36 -41.67 -13.54
N GLU A 847 -7.36 -40.89 -13.96
CA GLU A 847 -6.21 -41.38 -14.74
C GLU A 847 -5.33 -42.34 -13.91
N ALA A 848 -5.17 -42.12 -12.60
CA ALA A 848 -4.41 -42.98 -11.69
C ALA A 848 -5.17 -44.27 -11.27
N ASP A 849 -6.47 -44.18 -10.95
CA ASP A 849 -7.33 -45.33 -10.65
C ASP A 849 -7.36 -46.31 -11.83
N LYS A 850 -7.56 -45.77 -13.04
CA LYS A 850 -7.51 -46.58 -14.26
C LYS A 850 -6.13 -47.22 -14.45
N TYR A 851 -5.03 -46.53 -14.13
CA TYR A 851 -3.69 -47.10 -14.24
C TYR A 851 -3.51 -48.33 -13.33
N ALA A 852 -4.00 -48.27 -12.09
CA ALA A 852 -3.95 -49.41 -11.17
C ALA A 852 -4.81 -50.59 -11.66
N PHE A 853 -6.02 -50.31 -12.17
CA PHE A 853 -6.91 -51.32 -12.76
C PHE A 853 -6.29 -51.98 -14.00
N ASP A 854 -5.79 -51.19 -14.96
CA ASP A 854 -5.12 -51.67 -16.17
C ASP A 854 -3.84 -52.48 -15.84
N PHE A 855 -3.26 -52.32 -14.64
CA PHE A 855 -2.09 -53.06 -14.15
C PHE A 855 -2.44 -54.36 -13.40
N GLY A 856 -3.73 -54.55 -13.06
CA GLY A 856 -4.28 -55.74 -12.44
C GLY A 856 -4.55 -55.64 -10.92
N TYR A 857 -4.68 -54.44 -10.35
CA TYR A 857 -5.08 -54.25 -8.95
C TYR A 857 -6.54 -53.79 -8.84
N ASP A 858 -7.26 -54.32 -7.83
CA ASP A 858 -8.56 -53.80 -7.42
C ASP A 858 -8.38 -52.78 -6.29
N LEU A 859 -8.85 -51.55 -6.52
CA LEU A 859 -8.82 -50.46 -5.54
C LEU A 859 -10.08 -50.40 -4.67
N SER A 860 -11.17 -51.10 -5.04
CA SER A 860 -12.50 -50.90 -4.45
C SER A 860 -12.53 -51.18 -2.94
N ASN A 861 -11.94 -52.30 -2.51
CA ASN A 861 -11.83 -52.69 -1.11
C ASN A 861 -10.96 -51.71 -0.30
N GLY A 862 -9.79 -51.32 -0.84
CA GLY A 862 -8.90 -50.35 -0.22
C GLY A 862 -9.56 -48.98 -0.03
N LEU A 863 -10.19 -48.45 -1.08
CA LEU A 863 -10.92 -47.17 -1.05
C LEU A 863 -12.13 -47.21 -0.09
N ALA A 864 -12.88 -48.32 -0.07
CA ALA A 864 -13.96 -48.53 0.88
C ALA A 864 -13.43 -48.51 2.34
N LYS A 865 -12.43 -49.34 2.66
CA LYS A 865 -11.78 -49.39 3.98
C LYS A 865 -11.26 -48.01 4.41
N LEU A 866 -10.60 -47.27 3.52
CA LEU A 866 -10.14 -45.90 3.76
C LEU A 866 -11.31 -44.97 4.16
N HIS A 867 -12.35 -44.86 3.32
CA HIS A 867 -13.48 -43.96 3.59
C HIS A 867 -14.24 -44.28 4.89
N ILE A 868 -14.44 -45.56 5.21
CA ILE A 868 -15.13 -45.98 6.45
C ILE A 868 -14.32 -45.58 7.68
N LYS A 869 -13.01 -45.90 7.68
CA LYS A 869 -12.10 -45.66 8.81
C LYS A 869 -11.90 -44.17 9.05
N ASP A 870 -11.70 -43.38 8.01
CA ASP A 870 -11.62 -41.91 8.09
C ASP A 870 -12.99 -41.23 8.28
N SER A 871 -14.08 -42.01 8.27
CA SER A 871 -15.47 -41.53 8.37
C SER A 871 -15.77 -40.40 7.38
N SER A 872 -15.28 -40.55 6.14
CA SER A 872 -15.43 -39.57 5.05
C SER A 872 -16.90 -39.33 4.68
N SER A 873 -17.21 -38.15 4.15
CA SER A 873 -18.59 -37.77 3.77
C SER A 873 -19.10 -38.56 2.55
N LEU A 874 -19.74 -39.70 2.80
CA LEU A 874 -20.30 -40.58 1.76
C LEU A 874 -21.42 -39.94 0.90
N LEU A 875 -21.97 -38.79 1.31
CA LEU A 875 -22.96 -38.03 0.52
C LEU A 875 -22.50 -36.58 0.29
N VAL A 876 -22.15 -36.26 -0.96
CA VAL A 876 -21.78 -34.90 -1.38
C VAL A 876 -22.85 -34.30 -2.31
N ASP A 877 -23.11 -33.01 -2.21
CA ASP A 877 -23.95 -32.29 -3.18
C ASP A 877 -23.21 -32.05 -4.50
N THR A 878 -23.87 -32.29 -5.63
CA THR A 878 -23.26 -32.24 -6.97
C THR A 878 -22.65 -30.88 -7.32
N ILE A 879 -23.21 -29.77 -6.82
CA ILE A 879 -22.61 -28.44 -7.07
C ILE A 879 -21.38 -28.24 -6.19
N VAL A 880 -21.42 -28.77 -4.96
CA VAL A 880 -20.32 -28.71 -4.00
C VAL A 880 -19.13 -29.52 -4.49
N SER A 881 -19.33 -30.77 -4.96
CA SER A 881 -18.24 -31.62 -5.49
C SER A 881 -17.71 -31.20 -6.87
N ILE A 882 -18.43 -30.36 -7.62
CA ILE A 882 -17.91 -29.71 -8.83
C ILE A 882 -16.97 -28.56 -8.47
N ILE A 883 -17.35 -27.71 -7.53
CA ILE A 883 -16.60 -26.48 -7.22
C ILE A 883 -15.42 -26.76 -6.28
N LEU A 884 -15.67 -27.47 -5.18
CA LEU A 884 -14.66 -27.85 -4.19
C LEU A 884 -14.09 -29.23 -4.52
N ASN A 885 -12.84 -29.48 -4.15
CA ASN A 885 -12.28 -30.81 -4.10
C ASN A 885 -12.61 -31.40 -2.73
N HIS A 886 -13.52 -32.38 -2.68
CA HIS A 886 -14.28 -32.73 -1.49
C HIS A 886 -14.49 -34.24 -1.32
#